data_AF-A0A7H1Q5T5-F1
#
_entry.id   AF-A0A7H1Q5T5-F1
#
_cell.length_a   1.000
_cell.length_b   1.000
_cell.length_c   1.000
_cell.angle_alpha   90.00
_cell.angle_beta   90.00
_cell.angle_gamma   90.00
#
_symmetry.space_group_name_H-M   'P 1'
#
loop_
_entity.id
_entity.type
_entity.pdbx_description
1 polymer ?
#
loop_
_entity_poly.entity_id
_entity_poly.type
_entity_poly.pdbx_seq_one_letter_code
_entity_poly.pdbx_strand_id
1 'polypeptide(L)'
;MANVEHGGGPGEGFGTPDAEGRLRAARLALWAVAAILAVRQLTAVLTTPSGKRLTDLETWVGPNGVLHVKGSLYDSTQFTGTPFAGLVLKPLTRAAEAALGWSWTFATLLLVVALGMIAARALPQPVSRRTSLLAAPVAISLLMLSLPVRNALWLGQTSIIPVLLVLLGCFTVRGERASGLCLGLAAALQPTVLLFVPLLWFTGRRRAALSGAGTFAALTALAWAALPHDSVTYWLQHTAGVGLGGKADALGNQSLHGALLRLGLTGPLEITLFLLLGAAVSVLALRRAVRYARDGQLLLAVAITGCAAVAVSPTTWQHQLLWLLLAVVGRVGRRASDRSVWPVAVVLVMTLPAKMMLPNTPALYALRDDLVLVAALAAAVAVPFLSRSSPYYQEPVPTEYAPAVPARFRGIPLLPFLRRVLTRPNLLLELLLIRVVYAAYARVRLAAGASGDDQGRARAEHHGRMVFDTERFLHIDIEHWLNHTVAGIGWLRDFFDFYYESFHFVLPLTVLAVLYWRRPVDYRWARTSLGFATFLALIGFWLFPLAPPRLMPGLGFIDTVHGAQDLAHPDYGAMTALTNQYAAMPSLHFGWSLWCGVVIVVLAPKWWMKALGLLHPLCTITAILATANHWVLDAVGGAVVVTAGFALSYVVQGPRTARAPALDAAGLMEPVPVK
;
A
#
# COMPACT_ATOMS: atom_id res chain seq x y z
N MET A 1 67.80 26.96 28.24
CA MET A 1 67.79 25.49 28.36
C MET A 1 66.52 24.96 27.67
N ALA A 2 66.71 24.19 26.59
CA ALA A 2 65.84 23.18 25.91
C ALA A 2 64.31 23.42 25.74
N ASN A 3 63.80 23.61 24.51
CA ASN A 3 63.20 22.63 23.54
C ASN A 3 61.88 21.95 24.02
N VAL A 4 60.69 22.34 23.53
CA VAL A 4 59.92 21.92 22.31
C VAL A 4 59.50 20.44 22.30
N GLU A 5 58.18 20.14 22.33
CA GLU A 5 57.46 19.37 21.29
C GLU A 5 55.93 19.26 21.52
N HIS A 6 55.21 19.20 20.41
CA HIS A 6 53.75 19.14 20.22
C HIS A 6 53.17 17.74 20.43
N GLY A 7 51.86 17.66 20.72
CA GLY A 7 51.09 16.41 20.66
C GLY A 7 49.58 16.61 20.79
N GLY A 8 48.94 17.19 19.77
CA GLY A 8 47.49 17.13 19.60
C GLY A 8 47.07 15.83 18.90
N GLY A 9 45.93 15.28 19.29
CA GLY A 9 45.31 14.12 18.63
C GLY A 9 43.78 14.13 18.77
N PRO A 10 43.01 14.37 17.70
CA PRO A 10 41.55 14.30 17.70
C PRO A 10 41.08 12.85 17.49
N GLY A 11 40.26 12.34 18.41
CA GLY A 11 39.59 11.05 18.27
C GLY A 11 38.43 11.14 17.28
N GLU A 12 38.71 10.96 15.99
CA GLU A 12 37.70 10.70 14.96
C GLU A 12 37.11 9.30 15.11
N GLY A 13 35.78 9.22 15.20
CA GLY A 13 35.02 7.97 15.16
C GLY A 13 35.03 7.36 13.76
N PHE A 14 35.93 6.41 13.52
CA PHE A 14 35.89 5.55 12.34
C PHE A 14 34.97 4.34 12.59
N GLY A 15 33.88 4.26 11.83
CA GLY A 15 33.01 3.08 11.81
C GLY A 15 33.77 1.85 11.29
N THR A 16 33.49 0.67 11.86
CA THR A 16 34.14 -0.60 11.49
C THR A 16 34.07 -0.86 9.97
N PRO A 17 35.13 -1.39 9.32
CA PRO A 17 35.19 -1.60 7.86
C PRO A 17 33.99 -2.39 7.28
N ASP A 18 33.46 -3.33 8.05
CA ASP A 18 32.31 -4.16 7.70
C ASP A 18 31.01 -3.33 7.58
N ALA A 19 30.83 -2.32 8.42
CA ALA A 19 29.65 -1.43 8.37
C ALA A 19 29.65 -0.53 7.12
N GLU A 20 30.83 -0.03 6.72
CA GLU A 20 30.97 0.72 5.47
C GLU A 20 30.76 -0.16 4.25
N GLY A 21 31.30 -1.39 4.24
CA GLY A 21 31.09 -2.37 3.17
C GLY A 21 29.60 -2.69 2.98
N ARG A 22 28.88 -2.99 4.08
CA ARG A 22 27.42 -3.23 4.04
C ARG A 22 26.64 -2.02 3.54
N LEU A 23 27.03 -0.80 3.92
CA LEU A 23 26.37 0.42 3.44
C LEU A 23 26.59 0.63 1.94
N ARG A 24 27.81 0.39 1.44
CA ARG A 24 28.12 0.45 0.00
C ARG A 24 27.33 -0.60 -0.76
N ALA A 25 27.30 -1.84 -0.28
CA ALA A 25 26.52 -2.92 -0.89
C ALA A 25 25.01 -2.59 -0.93
N ALA A 26 24.45 -2.09 0.18
CA ALA A 26 23.05 -1.66 0.24
C ALA A 26 22.75 -0.51 -0.75
N ARG A 27 23.66 0.46 -0.86
CA ARG A 27 23.54 1.56 -1.82
C ARG A 27 23.56 1.05 -3.27
N LEU A 28 24.50 0.17 -3.61
CA LEU A 28 24.59 -0.43 -4.94
C LEU A 28 23.35 -1.26 -5.27
N ALA A 29 22.87 -2.07 -4.32
CA ALA A 29 21.64 -2.85 -4.47
C ALA A 29 20.42 -1.94 -4.73
N LEU A 30 20.29 -0.82 -4.02
CA LEU A 30 19.19 0.13 -4.23
C LEU A 30 19.27 0.84 -5.60
N TRP A 31 20.47 1.19 -6.07
CA TRP A 31 20.64 1.70 -7.43
C TRP A 31 20.36 0.65 -8.50
N ALA A 32 20.73 -0.62 -8.27
CA ALA A 32 20.37 -1.72 -9.15
C ALA A 32 18.84 -1.89 -9.22
N VAL A 33 18.14 -1.82 -8.08
CA VAL A 33 16.66 -1.82 -8.06
C VAL A 33 16.09 -0.66 -8.87
N ALA A 34 16.60 0.57 -8.68
CA ALA A 34 16.15 1.72 -9.47
C ALA A 34 16.38 1.52 -10.98
N ALA A 35 17.53 0.97 -11.38
CA ALA A 35 17.85 0.66 -12.77
C ALA A 35 16.93 -0.43 -13.35
N ILE A 36 16.71 -1.53 -12.62
CA ILE A 36 15.81 -2.62 -13.02
C ILE A 36 14.38 -2.08 -13.20
N LEU A 37 13.92 -1.21 -12.30
CA LEU A 37 12.61 -0.58 -12.42
C LEU A 37 12.53 0.31 -13.66
N ALA A 38 13.55 1.12 -13.94
CA ALA A 38 13.58 1.96 -15.13
C ALA A 38 13.56 1.12 -16.42
N VAL A 39 14.38 0.06 -16.49
CA VAL A 39 14.39 -0.89 -17.61
C VAL A 39 13.02 -1.55 -17.75
N ARG A 40 12.41 -2.04 -16.66
CA ARG A 40 11.08 -2.64 -16.68
C ARG A 40 10.03 -1.66 -17.23
N GLN A 41 10.03 -0.40 -16.81
CA GLN A 41 9.07 0.60 -17.30
C GLN A 41 9.28 0.87 -18.79
N LEU A 42 10.54 1.02 -19.21
CA LEU A 42 10.90 1.21 -20.61
C LEU A 42 10.43 0.00 -21.45
N THR A 43 10.75 -1.22 -21.05
CA THR A 43 10.31 -2.44 -21.73
C THR A 43 8.79 -2.54 -21.79
N ALA A 44 8.09 -2.23 -20.69
CA ALA A 44 6.62 -2.29 -20.65
C ALA A 44 5.98 -1.32 -21.65
N VAL A 45 6.48 -0.08 -21.75
CA VAL A 45 5.95 0.90 -22.71
C VAL A 45 6.29 0.50 -24.14
N LEU A 46 7.52 0.05 -24.39
CA LEU A 46 7.99 -0.25 -25.75
C LEU A 46 7.44 -1.55 -26.34
N THR A 47 7.17 -2.56 -25.50
CA THR A 47 6.56 -3.83 -25.93
C THR A 47 5.03 -3.73 -26.07
N THR A 48 4.41 -2.70 -25.51
CA THR A 48 2.99 -2.43 -25.68
C THR A 48 2.73 -1.88 -27.09
N PRO A 49 1.72 -2.37 -27.84
CA PRO A 49 1.39 -1.86 -29.17
C PRO A 49 1.18 -0.34 -29.19
N SER A 50 1.53 0.33 -30.30
CA SER A 50 1.50 1.80 -30.43
C SER A 50 0.15 2.41 -30.04
N GLY A 51 -0.98 1.80 -30.43
CA GLY A 51 -2.32 2.28 -30.07
C GLY A 51 -2.76 2.02 -28.62
N LYS A 52 -1.93 1.37 -27.78
CA LYS A 52 -2.23 1.06 -26.37
C LYS A 52 -1.20 1.60 -25.38
N ARG A 53 -0.19 2.31 -25.88
CA ARG A 53 0.84 3.00 -25.08
C ARG A 53 0.73 4.50 -25.31
N LEU A 54 1.12 5.29 -24.31
CA LEU A 54 1.13 6.76 -24.37
C LEU A 54 -0.21 7.30 -24.90
N THR A 55 -1.33 6.74 -24.42
CA THR A 55 -2.64 6.90 -25.07
C THR A 55 -3.09 8.35 -25.18
N ASP A 56 -2.84 9.16 -24.17
CA ASP A 56 -3.21 10.58 -24.21
C ASP A 56 -2.28 11.35 -25.14
N LEU A 57 -0.97 11.05 -25.11
CA LEU A 57 0.01 11.66 -26.01
C LEU A 57 -0.26 11.29 -27.47
N GLU A 58 -0.66 10.06 -27.78
CA GLU A 58 -1.09 9.64 -29.11
C GLU A 58 -2.36 10.39 -29.53
N THR A 59 -3.34 10.53 -28.63
CA THR A 59 -4.55 11.33 -28.88
C THR A 59 -4.25 12.81 -29.08
N TRP A 60 -3.17 13.34 -28.50
CA TRP A 60 -2.78 14.75 -28.63
C TRP A 60 -1.91 15.00 -29.85
N VAL A 61 -0.92 14.15 -30.08
CA VAL A 61 0.23 14.39 -30.96
C VAL A 61 0.32 13.41 -32.13
N GLY A 62 -0.40 12.29 -32.08
CA GLY A 62 -0.41 11.29 -33.16
C GLY A 62 -0.94 11.86 -34.47
N PRO A 63 -0.94 11.07 -35.57
CA PRO A 63 -1.27 11.57 -36.91
C PRO A 63 -2.64 12.26 -37.02
N ASN A 64 -3.59 11.88 -36.18
CA ASN A 64 -4.94 12.47 -36.08
C ASN A 64 -5.15 13.21 -34.74
N GLY A 65 -4.06 13.60 -34.07
CA GLY A 65 -4.08 14.15 -32.74
C GLY A 65 -4.69 15.54 -32.67
N VAL A 66 -5.33 15.86 -31.54
CA VAL A 66 -6.07 17.12 -31.34
C VAL A 66 -5.19 18.37 -31.49
N LEU A 67 -3.87 18.27 -31.36
CA LEU A 67 -2.95 19.39 -31.55
C LEU A 67 -2.63 19.68 -33.04
N HIS A 68 -2.94 18.76 -33.95
CA HIS A 68 -2.79 18.95 -35.41
C HIS A 68 -4.05 19.53 -36.05
N VAL A 69 -5.21 19.33 -35.44
CA VAL A 69 -6.49 19.80 -35.97
C VAL A 69 -6.51 21.33 -35.98
N LYS A 70 -6.98 21.93 -37.08
CA LYS A 70 -7.09 23.40 -37.22
C LYS A 70 -8.22 24.01 -36.37
N GLY A 71 -9.01 23.19 -35.69
CA GLY A 71 -10.15 23.58 -34.83
C GLY A 71 -9.74 23.85 -33.38
N SER A 72 -10.72 23.90 -32.47
CA SER A 72 -10.45 24.17 -31.06
C SER A 72 -9.84 22.94 -30.38
N LEU A 73 -8.94 23.18 -29.41
CA LEU A 73 -8.27 22.11 -28.66
C LEU A 73 -9.24 21.22 -27.88
N TYR A 74 -10.42 21.75 -27.56
CA TYR A 74 -11.38 21.15 -26.64
C TYR A 74 -12.62 20.57 -27.32
N ASP A 75 -12.72 20.64 -28.65
CA ASP A 75 -13.89 20.16 -29.40
C ASP A 75 -14.13 18.65 -29.20
N SER A 76 -13.05 17.87 -29.07
CA SER A 76 -13.13 16.43 -28.78
C SER A 76 -13.27 16.11 -27.29
N THR A 77 -13.08 17.10 -26.41
CA THR A 77 -12.91 16.97 -24.95
C THR A 77 -11.75 16.06 -24.50
N GLN A 78 -10.91 15.57 -25.41
CA GLN A 78 -9.81 14.64 -25.09
C GLN A 78 -8.54 15.35 -24.57
N PHE A 79 -8.37 16.63 -24.87
CA PHE A 79 -7.27 17.44 -24.32
C PHE A 79 -7.63 17.93 -22.92
N THR A 80 -6.79 17.60 -21.93
CA THR A 80 -7.02 17.95 -20.52
C THR A 80 -6.08 19.02 -19.99
N GLY A 81 -5.09 19.44 -20.79
CA GLY A 81 -4.13 20.49 -20.43
C GLY A 81 -4.72 21.89 -20.50
N THR A 82 -3.97 22.88 -20.01
CA THR A 82 -4.32 24.30 -20.17
C THR A 82 -4.10 24.76 -21.61
N PRO A 83 -4.70 25.90 -22.04
CA PRO A 83 -4.39 26.49 -23.35
C PRO A 83 -2.90 26.80 -23.53
N PHE A 84 -2.22 27.22 -22.45
CA PHE A 84 -0.77 27.39 -22.46
C PHE A 84 -0.02 26.07 -22.68
N ALA A 85 -0.44 24.98 -22.04
CA ALA A 85 0.14 23.66 -22.30
C ALA A 85 -0.07 23.24 -23.77
N GLY A 86 -1.25 23.48 -24.33
CA GLY A 86 -1.52 23.24 -25.76
C GLY A 86 -0.57 24.02 -26.67
N LEU A 87 -0.33 25.30 -26.39
CA LEU A 87 0.62 26.13 -27.13
C LEU A 87 2.06 25.62 -27.07
N VAL A 88 2.51 25.16 -25.90
CA VAL A 88 3.87 24.64 -25.73
C VAL A 88 4.04 23.25 -26.37
N LEU A 89 2.98 22.43 -26.37
CA LEU A 89 3.00 21.09 -26.93
C LEU A 89 2.82 21.07 -28.46
N LYS A 90 2.15 22.07 -29.04
CA LYS A 90 1.87 22.13 -30.49
C LYS A 90 3.12 22.05 -31.38
N PRO A 91 4.24 22.75 -31.10
CA PRO A 91 5.47 22.61 -31.88
C PRO A 91 6.12 21.23 -31.76
N LEU A 92 5.92 20.54 -30.63
CA LEU A 92 6.48 19.21 -30.40
C LEU A 92 5.83 18.15 -31.29
N THR A 93 4.67 18.43 -31.91
CA THR A 93 3.95 17.42 -32.68
C THR A 93 4.68 16.99 -33.95
N ARG A 94 5.29 17.94 -34.65
CA ARG A 94 6.08 17.68 -35.87
C ARG A 94 7.40 16.96 -35.59
N ALA A 95 8.00 17.18 -34.42
CA ALA A 95 9.25 16.52 -34.03
C ALA A 95 9.02 15.09 -33.49
N ALA A 96 7.80 14.81 -33.03
CA ALA A 96 7.47 13.58 -32.34
C ALA A 96 7.10 12.43 -33.30
N GLU A 97 6.59 12.71 -34.51
CA GLU A 97 6.12 11.70 -35.49
C GLU A 97 7.15 10.60 -35.85
N ALA A 98 8.45 10.83 -35.69
CA ALA A 98 9.51 9.86 -36.02
C ALA A 98 10.10 9.07 -34.81
N ALA A 99 9.89 9.53 -33.57
CA ALA A 99 10.57 8.97 -32.38
C ALA A 99 9.72 8.99 -31.08
N LEU A 100 8.42 9.26 -31.20
CA LEU A 100 7.49 9.63 -30.12
C LEU A 100 7.60 8.75 -28.87
N GLY A 101 7.60 7.42 -29.07
CA GLY A 101 7.61 6.47 -27.95
C GLY A 101 8.90 6.46 -27.15
N TRP A 102 10.05 6.47 -27.82
CA TRP A 102 11.36 6.34 -27.16
C TRP A 102 11.73 7.65 -26.46
N SER A 103 11.76 8.76 -27.21
CA SER A 103 12.19 10.05 -26.69
C SER A 103 11.33 10.51 -25.51
N TRP A 104 10.01 10.35 -25.59
CA TRP A 104 9.11 10.74 -24.50
C TRP A 104 9.30 9.87 -23.26
N THR A 105 9.45 8.56 -23.43
CA THR A 105 9.67 7.63 -22.31
C THR A 105 10.99 7.95 -21.62
N PHE A 106 12.09 8.10 -22.36
CA PHE A 106 13.39 8.47 -21.82
C PHE A 106 13.36 9.83 -21.11
N ALA A 107 12.75 10.85 -21.73
CA ALA A 107 12.60 12.17 -21.12
C ALA A 107 11.81 12.08 -19.80
N THR A 108 10.70 11.33 -19.78
CA THR A 108 9.88 11.13 -18.57
C THR A 108 10.68 10.42 -17.47
N LEU A 109 11.44 9.38 -17.81
CA LEU A 109 12.31 8.68 -16.85
C LEU A 109 13.37 9.61 -16.26
N LEU A 110 13.99 10.47 -17.09
CA LEU A 110 14.96 11.48 -16.63
C LEU A 110 14.31 12.53 -15.71
N LEU A 111 13.09 12.98 -16.01
CA LEU A 111 12.33 13.88 -15.15
C LEU A 111 12.07 13.25 -13.77
N VAL A 112 11.73 11.96 -13.72
CA VAL A 112 11.54 11.24 -12.45
C VAL A 112 12.84 11.11 -11.67
N VAL A 113 13.95 10.82 -12.35
CA VAL A 113 15.28 10.78 -11.71
C VAL A 113 15.63 12.16 -11.13
N ALA A 114 15.44 13.24 -11.89
CA ALA A 114 15.68 14.60 -11.44
C ALA A 114 14.83 14.95 -10.21
N LEU A 115 13.52 14.62 -10.26
CA LEU A 115 12.60 14.83 -9.15
C LEU A 115 13.04 14.07 -7.89
N GLY A 116 13.38 12.79 -8.03
CA GLY A 116 13.86 11.95 -6.91
C GLY A 116 15.17 12.46 -6.30
N MET A 117 16.10 12.94 -7.14
CA MET A 117 17.36 13.54 -6.69
C MET A 117 17.13 14.84 -5.90
N ILE A 118 16.23 15.71 -6.36
CA ILE A 118 15.91 16.96 -5.66
C ILE A 118 15.20 16.67 -4.35
N ALA A 119 14.19 15.78 -4.35
CA ALA A 119 13.48 15.38 -3.14
C ALA A 119 14.42 14.76 -2.09
N ALA A 120 15.37 13.92 -2.50
CA ALA A 120 16.36 13.32 -1.61
C ALA A 120 17.32 14.35 -0.99
N ARG A 121 17.69 15.39 -1.74
CA ARG A 121 18.51 16.51 -1.24
C ARG A 121 17.73 17.48 -0.36
N ALA A 122 16.41 17.57 -0.56
CA ALA A 122 15.51 18.45 0.16
C ALA A 122 15.01 17.89 1.51
N LEU A 123 15.52 16.73 1.95
CA LEU A 123 15.14 16.14 3.23
C LEU A 123 15.40 17.09 4.41
N PRO A 124 14.49 17.15 5.42
CA PRO A 124 14.68 17.98 6.60
C PRO A 124 15.95 17.60 7.37
N GLN A 125 16.82 18.58 7.61
CA GLN A 125 18.08 18.40 8.33
C GLN A 125 17.86 18.30 9.85
N PRO A 126 18.74 17.62 10.61
CA PRO A 126 19.89 16.86 10.16
C PRO A 126 19.50 15.48 9.59
N VAL A 127 20.15 15.07 8.50
CA VAL A 127 20.05 13.70 7.97
C VAL A 127 21.31 12.90 8.28
N SER A 128 21.16 11.62 8.66
CA SER A 128 22.32 10.75 8.86
C SER A 128 23.06 10.48 7.55
N ARG A 129 24.37 10.18 7.60
CA ARG A 129 25.17 9.76 6.42
C ARG A 129 24.50 8.62 5.65
N ARG A 130 23.96 7.63 6.39
CA ARG A 130 23.21 6.50 5.81
C ARG A 130 21.97 6.98 5.07
N THR A 131 21.15 7.84 5.68
CA THR A 131 19.94 8.38 5.04
C THR A 131 20.29 9.18 3.78
N SER A 132 21.30 10.05 3.86
CA SER A 132 21.72 10.88 2.72
C SER A 132 22.14 10.03 1.50
N LEU A 133 22.92 8.97 1.73
CA LEU A 133 23.41 8.10 0.65
C LEU A 133 22.34 7.21 0.02
N LEU A 134 21.32 6.82 0.80
CA LEU A 134 20.25 5.91 0.37
C LEU A 134 18.99 6.63 -0.11
N ALA A 135 18.80 7.91 0.24
CA ALA A 135 17.58 8.67 -0.05
C ALA A 135 17.28 8.78 -1.55
N ALA A 136 18.30 9.06 -2.37
CA ALA A 136 18.13 9.20 -3.82
C ALA A 136 17.62 7.93 -4.51
N PRO A 137 18.29 6.77 -4.42
CA PRO A 137 17.78 5.57 -5.08
C PRO A 137 16.43 5.13 -4.49
N VAL A 138 16.20 5.29 -3.18
CA VAL A 138 14.88 5.00 -2.58
C VAL A 138 13.79 5.90 -3.15
N ALA A 139 14.00 7.22 -3.22
CA ALA A 139 13.02 8.16 -3.77
C ALA A 139 12.71 7.85 -5.24
N ILE A 140 13.74 7.55 -6.05
CA ILE A 140 13.57 7.18 -7.47
C ILE A 140 12.78 5.88 -7.59
N SER A 141 13.11 4.84 -6.81
CA SER A 141 12.37 3.57 -6.82
C SER A 141 10.91 3.75 -6.40
N LEU A 142 10.64 4.54 -5.36
CA LEU A 142 9.28 4.83 -4.91
C LEU A 142 8.48 5.60 -5.97
N LEU A 143 9.09 6.59 -6.62
CA LEU A 143 8.48 7.31 -7.73
C LEU A 143 8.15 6.35 -8.88
N MET A 144 9.11 5.50 -9.30
CA MET A 144 8.92 4.52 -10.39
C MET A 144 7.83 3.48 -10.13
N LEU A 145 7.61 3.13 -8.86
CA LEU A 145 6.54 2.20 -8.45
C LEU A 145 5.18 2.89 -8.29
N SER A 146 5.17 4.21 -8.12
CA SER A 146 3.96 4.97 -7.85
C SER A 146 3.00 4.99 -9.04
N LEU A 147 1.71 4.94 -8.73
CA LEU A 147 0.59 5.02 -9.65
C LEU A 147 0.66 6.30 -10.50
N PRO A 148 0.99 7.49 -9.96
CA PRO A 148 1.06 8.69 -10.78
C PRO A 148 2.14 8.62 -11.87
N VAL A 149 3.34 8.11 -11.56
CA VAL A 149 4.41 7.93 -12.57
C VAL A 149 4.07 6.83 -13.56
N ARG A 150 3.52 5.71 -13.09
CA ARG A 150 3.07 4.62 -13.98
C ARG A 150 2.00 5.10 -14.95
N ASN A 151 1.03 5.88 -14.46
CA ASN A 151 0.01 6.49 -15.30
C ASN A 151 0.62 7.53 -16.23
N ALA A 152 1.58 8.35 -15.78
CA ALA A 152 2.24 9.31 -16.66
C ALA A 152 3.01 8.65 -17.81
N LEU A 153 3.68 7.52 -17.56
CA LEU A 153 4.37 6.74 -18.57
C LEU A 153 3.42 5.95 -19.49
N TRP A 154 2.26 5.52 -18.96
CA TRP A 154 1.26 4.81 -19.76
C TRP A 154 0.42 5.74 -20.63
N LEU A 155 0.09 6.93 -20.13
CA LEU A 155 -0.71 7.94 -20.83
C LEU A 155 0.15 8.91 -21.65
N GLY A 156 1.43 9.10 -21.30
CA GLY A 156 2.29 10.12 -21.91
C GLY A 156 2.03 11.53 -21.37
N GLN A 157 1.67 11.64 -20.09
CA GLN A 157 1.28 12.90 -19.45
C GLN A 157 2.48 13.75 -19.01
N THR A 158 2.31 15.08 -19.03
CA THR A 158 3.34 16.07 -18.65
C THR A 158 3.33 16.45 -17.16
N SER A 159 2.47 15.81 -16.36
CA SER A 159 2.19 16.15 -14.96
C SER A 159 3.38 16.09 -13.98
N ILE A 160 4.49 15.44 -14.36
CA ILE A 160 5.73 15.46 -13.58
C ILE A 160 6.41 16.85 -13.66
N ILE A 161 6.24 17.58 -14.78
CA ILE A 161 6.91 18.85 -15.05
C ILE A 161 6.49 19.95 -14.05
N PRO A 162 5.19 20.21 -13.78
CA PRO A 162 4.80 21.20 -12.78
C PRO A 162 5.38 20.93 -11.40
N VAL A 163 5.35 19.66 -10.97
CA VAL A 163 5.92 19.23 -9.68
C VAL A 163 7.41 19.52 -9.64
N LEU A 164 8.15 19.09 -10.68
CA LEU A 164 9.58 19.32 -10.79
C LEU A 164 9.93 20.82 -10.75
N LEU A 165 9.21 21.66 -11.50
CA LEU A 165 9.42 23.11 -11.54
C LEU A 165 9.23 23.77 -10.17
N VAL A 166 8.21 23.35 -9.40
CA VAL A 166 8.03 23.84 -8.02
C VAL A 166 9.20 23.41 -7.14
N LEU A 167 9.65 22.15 -7.21
CA LEU A 167 10.81 21.71 -6.43
C LEU A 167 12.10 22.42 -6.84
N LEU A 168 12.32 22.66 -8.14
CA LEU A 168 13.45 23.46 -8.61
C LEU A 168 13.40 24.88 -8.04
N GLY A 169 12.25 25.55 -8.14
CA GLY A 169 12.06 26.88 -7.58
C GLY A 169 12.23 26.93 -6.05
N CYS A 170 11.83 25.89 -5.34
CA CYS A 170 11.94 25.84 -3.89
C CYS A 170 13.37 25.51 -3.40
N PHE A 171 14.11 24.63 -4.09
CA PHE A 171 15.31 23.98 -3.54
C PHE A 171 16.60 24.15 -4.37
N THR A 172 16.54 24.43 -5.67
CA THR A 172 17.75 24.42 -6.52
C THR A 172 18.08 25.80 -7.10
N VAL A 173 17.08 26.53 -7.55
CA VAL A 173 17.26 27.83 -8.22
C VAL A 173 17.65 28.88 -7.20
N ARG A 174 18.73 29.61 -7.50
CA ARG A 174 19.21 30.73 -6.68
C ARG A 174 18.47 32.01 -7.06
N GLY A 175 18.03 32.76 -6.06
CA GLY A 175 17.34 34.03 -6.23
C GLY A 175 15.82 33.90 -6.29
N GLU A 176 15.13 34.82 -5.61
CA GLU A 176 13.67 34.76 -5.46
C GLU A 176 12.92 34.92 -6.78
N ARG A 177 13.35 35.81 -7.69
CA ARG A 177 12.66 36.02 -8.97
C ARG A 177 12.71 34.78 -9.86
N ALA A 178 13.88 34.16 -10.00
CA ALA A 178 14.05 32.94 -10.78
C ALA A 178 13.25 31.77 -10.19
N SER A 179 13.21 31.66 -8.86
CA SER A 179 12.32 30.72 -8.17
C SER A 179 10.84 30.98 -8.49
N GLY A 180 10.41 32.25 -8.49
CA GLY A 180 9.07 32.65 -8.88
C GLY A 180 8.75 32.30 -10.33
N LEU A 181 9.68 32.53 -11.28
CA LEU A 181 9.52 32.15 -12.68
C LEU A 181 9.22 30.64 -12.83
N CYS A 182 9.95 29.77 -12.14
CA CYS A 182 9.67 28.33 -12.14
C CYS A 182 8.26 28.03 -11.61
N LEU A 183 7.85 28.68 -10.51
CA LEU A 183 6.51 28.50 -9.96
C LEU A 183 5.41 29.00 -10.91
N GLY A 184 5.59 30.16 -11.53
CA GLY A 184 4.62 30.72 -12.47
C GLY A 184 4.47 29.89 -13.74
N LEU A 185 5.59 29.35 -14.25
CA LEU A 185 5.57 28.39 -15.35
C LEU A 185 4.84 27.09 -14.96
N ALA A 186 5.09 26.57 -13.75
CA ALA A 186 4.37 25.42 -13.23
C ALA A 186 2.87 25.69 -13.11
N ALA A 187 2.48 26.88 -12.64
CA ALA A 187 1.08 27.31 -12.54
C ALA A 187 0.41 27.48 -13.91
N ALA A 188 1.16 27.94 -14.93
CA ALA A 188 0.62 28.05 -16.28
C ALA A 188 0.31 26.68 -16.91
N LEU A 189 1.09 25.65 -16.57
CA LEU A 189 0.84 24.26 -16.95
C LEU A 189 -0.24 23.60 -16.08
N GLN A 190 -0.27 23.91 -14.79
CA GLN A 190 -1.20 23.34 -13.81
C GLN A 190 -1.63 24.43 -12.81
N PRO A 191 -2.76 25.11 -13.03
CA PRO A 191 -3.16 26.30 -12.25
C PRO A 191 -3.28 26.09 -10.75
N THR A 192 -3.54 24.86 -10.30
CA THR A 192 -3.67 24.51 -8.88
C THR A 192 -2.39 24.77 -8.09
N VAL A 193 -1.22 24.74 -8.72
CA VAL A 193 0.04 25.08 -8.01
C VAL A 193 0.17 26.57 -7.69
N LEU A 194 -0.76 27.42 -8.11
CA LEU A 194 -0.81 28.81 -7.65
C LEU A 194 -0.98 28.92 -6.12
N LEU A 195 -1.48 27.86 -5.46
CA LEU A 195 -1.55 27.76 -3.99
C LEU A 195 -0.16 27.86 -3.31
N PHE A 196 0.94 27.69 -4.05
CA PHE A 196 2.29 27.91 -3.52
C PHE A 196 2.67 29.40 -3.39
N VAL A 197 2.00 30.31 -4.09
CA VAL A 197 2.21 31.76 -3.96
C VAL A 197 2.01 32.24 -2.51
N PRO A 198 0.88 31.95 -1.84
CA PRO A 198 0.70 32.33 -0.44
C PRO A 198 1.71 31.62 0.48
N LEU A 199 2.09 30.36 0.21
CA LEU A 199 3.16 29.70 0.98
C LEU A 199 4.47 30.50 0.92
N LEU A 200 4.92 30.90 -0.28
CA LEU A 200 6.12 31.71 -0.45
C LEU A 200 5.99 33.09 0.21
N TRP A 201 4.81 33.71 0.10
CA TRP A 201 4.53 35.00 0.72
C TRP A 201 4.67 34.94 2.25
N PHE A 202 4.02 33.98 2.90
CA PHE A 202 4.01 33.85 4.36
C PHE A 202 5.29 33.23 4.95
N THR A 203 6.16 32.68 4.10
CA THR A 203 7.51 32.21 4.47
C THR A 203 8.61 33.25 4.21
N GLY A 204 8.25 34.46 3.78
CA GLY A 204 9.17 35.60 3.62
C GLY A 204 9.74 35.77 2.21
N ARG A 205 9.47 34.84 1.28
CA ARG A 205 9.94 34.88 -0.12
C ARG A 205 8.98 35.68 -1.02
N ARG A 206 8.73 36.94 -0.65
CA ARG A 206 7.70 37.78 -1.29
C ARG A 206 8.02 38.09 -2.76
N ARG A 207 9.29 38.27 -3.14
CA ARG A 207 9.65 38.53 -4.55
C ARG A 207 9.41 37.29 -5.40
N ALA A 208 9.59 36.09 -4.83
CA ALA A 208 9.28 34.83 -5.50
C ALA A 208 7.77 34.67 -5.69
N ALA A 209 6.97 35.00 -4.68
CA ALA A 209 5.51 34.99 -4.77
C ALA A 209 4.99 35.95 -5.86
N LEU A 210 5.47 37.21 -5.87
CA LEU A 210 5.10 38.21 -6.87
C LEU A 210 5.55 37.81 -8.28
N SER A 211 6.80 37.35 -8.41
CA SER A 211 7.31 36.89 -9.71
C SER A 211 6.54 35.68 -10.21
N GLY A 212 6.17 34.73 -9.35
CA GLY A 212 5.37 33.57 -9.74
C GLY A 212 3.97 33.94 -10.18
N ALA A 213 3.28 34.80 -9.43
CA ALA A 213 1.97 35.33 -9.80
C ALA A 213 2.03 36.12 -11.12
N GLY A 214 3.03 36.98 -11.29
CA GLY A 214 3.24 37.76 -12.50
C GLY A 214 3.55 36.89 -13.72
N THR A 215 4.41 35.88 -13.58
CA THR A 215 4.71 34.93 -14.65
C THR A 215 3.50 34.11 -15.04
N PHE A 216 2.72 33.62 -14.07
CA PHE A 216 1.46 32.93 -14.36
C PHE A 216 0.51 33.83 -15.16
N ALA A 217 0.26 35.05 -14.69
CA ALA A 217 -0.61 36.00 -15.37
C ALA A 217 -0.12 36.32 -16.80
N ALA A 218 1.18 36.52 -16.99
CA ALA A 218 1.78 36.80 -18.31
C ALA A 218 1.61 35.62 -19.28
N LEU A 219 1.87 34.39 -18.82
CA LEU A 219 1.73 33.18 -19.66
C LEU A 219 0.27 32.85 -19.96
N THR A 220 -0.64 33.08 -19.01
CA THR A 220 -2.09 32.94 -19.25
C THR A 220 -2.59 34.00 -20.23
N ALA A 221 -2.14 35.25 -20.11
CA ALA A 221 -2.48 36.31 -21.05
C ALA A 221 -1.93 36.03 -22.45
N LEU A 222 -0.69 35.51 -22.56
CA LEU A 222 -0.13 35.04 -23.82
C LEU A 222 -0.97 33.92 -24.44
N ALA A 223 -1.45 32.98 -23.60
CA ALA A 223 -2.31 31.90 -24.08
C ALA A 223 -3.68 32.41 -24.57
N TRP A 224 -4.27 33.38 -23.86
CA TRP A 224 -5.49 34.06 -24.31
C TRP A 224 -5.29 34.84 -25.62
N ALA A 225 -4.14 35.49 -25.80
CA ALA A 225 -3.84 36.23 -27.02
C ALA A 225 -3.65 35.29 -28.23
N ALA A 226 -3.03 34.12 -28.02
CA ALA A 226 -2.76 33.17 -29.09
C ALA A 226 -3.94 32.22 -29.37
N LEU A 227 -4.72 31.84 -28.35
CA LEU A 227 -5.87 30.93 -28.43
C LEU A 227 -7.07 31.49 -27.63
N PRO A 228 -7.71 32.58 -28.10
CA PRO A 228 -8.77 33.25 -27.35
C PRO A 228 -10.00 32.37 -27.12
N HIS A 229 -10.46 31.66 -28.16
CA HIS A 229 -11.62 30.78 -28.07
C HIS A 229 -11.37 29.61 -27.10
N ASP A 230 -10.26 28.88 -27.27
CA ASP A 230 -9.89 27.78 -26.39
C ASP A 230 -9.73 28.25 -24.93
N SER A 231 -9.23 29.47 -24.73
CA SER A 231 -9.09 30.04 -23.39
C SER A 231 -10.43 30.33 -22.73
N VAL A 232 -11.42 30.86 -23.47
CA VAL A 232 -12.81 30.98 -23.00
C VAL A 232 -13.38 29.60 -22.66
N THR A 233 -13.20 28.62 -23.54
CA THR A 233 -13.70 27.26 -23.35
C THR A 233 -13.11 26.59 -22.11
N TYR A 234 -11.81 26.72 -21.86
CA TYR A 234 -11.16 26.12 -20.70
C TYR A 234 -11.56 26.79 -19.38
N TRP A 235 -11.50 28.14 -19.33
CA TRP A 235 -11.67 28.87 -18.08
C TRP A 235 -13.14 29.07 -17.70
N LEU A 236 -14.02 29.28 -18.67
CA LEU A 236 -15.41 29.67 -18.43
C LEU A 236 -16.39 28.52 -18.69
N GLN A 237 -16.23 27.76 -19.78
CA GLN A 237 -17.18 26.69 -20.13
C GLN A 237 -16.88 25.39 -19.38
N HIS A 238 -15.60 25.01 -19.31
CA HIS A 238 -15.12 23.85 -18.57
C HIS A 238 -14.46 24.25 -17.24
N THR A 239 -14.88 25.33 -16.57
CA THR A 239 -14.39 25.79 -15.23
C THR A 239 -13.04 25.21 -14.76
N ALA A 240 -11.96 25.53 -15.49
CA ALA A 240 -10.59 25.01 -15.26
C ALA A 240 -10.40 23.50 -15.47
N GLY A 241 -10.98 22.95 -16.54
CA GLY A 241 -10.87 21.57 -16.99
C GLY A 241 -11.90 20.58 -16.45
N VAL A 242 -13.00 21.04 -15.85
CA VAL A 242 -14.14 20.18 -15.48
C VAL A 242 -14.79 19.60 -16.74
N GLY A 243 -14.91 18.27 -16.81
CA GLY A 243 -15.51 17.56 -17.95
C GLY A 243 -14.56 17.25 -19.11
N LEU A 244 -13.33 17.78 -19.09
CA LEU A 244 -12.30 17.42 -20.07
C LEU A 244 -11.65 16.08 -19.70
N GLY A 245 -11.50 15.17 -20.66
CA GLY A 245 -10.89 13.85 -20.48
C GLY A 245 -11.82 12.79 -19.86
N GLY A 246 -13.08 13.16 -19.59
CA GLY A 246 -14.10 12.26 -19.05
C GLY A 246 -15.05 12.95 -18.08
N LYS A 247 -16.01 12.18 -17.55
CA LYS A 247 -16.99 12.68 -16.59
C LYS A 247 -16.30 13.16 -15.31
N ALA A 248 -16.81 14.24 -14.71
CA ALA A 248 -16.24 14.84 -13.51
C ALA A 248 -16.36 13.94 -12.25
N ASP A 249 -17.32 13.02 -12.22
CA ASP A 249 -17.51 12.01 -11.17
C ASP A 249 -16.66 10.74 -11.36
N ALA A 250 -15.93 10.62 -12.47
CA ALA A 250 -15.13 9.44 -12.79
C ALA A 250 -14.10 9.13 -11.69
N LEU A 251 -13.84 7.84 -11.45
CA LEU A 251 -12.86 7.35 -10.47
C LEU A 251 -11.43 7.89 -10.70
N GLY A 252 -11.14 8.32 -11.93
CA GLY A 252 -9.88 8.99 -12.27
C GLY A 252 -9.73 10.37 -11.61
N ASN A 253 -10.84 11.06 -11.33
CA ASN A 253 -10.87 12.36 -10.69
C ASN A 253 -10.84 12.22 -9.15
N GLN A 254 -9.70 12.52 -8.55
CA GLN A 254 -9.41 12.43 -7.12
C GLN A 254 -9.40 13.82 -6.47
N SER A 255 -10.37 14.67 -6.81
CA SER A 255 -10.60 15.98 -6.19
C SER A 255 -11.81 15.99 -5.25
N LEU A 256 -11.89 16.99 -4.36
CA LEU A 256 -13.06 17.21 -3.51
C LEU A 256 -14.35 17.34 -4.33
N HIS A 257 -14.29 18.05 -5.45
CA HIS A 257 -15.42 18.19 -6.36
C HIS A 257 -15.87 16.83 -6.92
N GLY A 258 -14.94 16.02 -7.44
CA GLY A 258 -15.26 14.67 -7.93
C GLY A 258 -15.83 13.75 -6.85
N ALA A 259 -15.34 13.87 -5.60
CA ALA A 259 -15.87 13.12 -4.47
C ALA A 259 -17.32 13.52 -4.11
N LEU A 260 -17.63 14.82 -4.11
CA LEU A 260 -19.00 15.30 -3.86
C LEU A 260 -19.97 14.82 -4.95
N LEU A 261 -19.56 14.85 -6.21
CA LEU A 261 -20.34 14.32 -7.33
C LEU A 261 -20.61 12.81 -7.18
N ARG A 262 -19.60 12.03 -6.76
CA ARG A 262 -19.75 10.59 -6.48
C ARG A 262 -20.68 10.28 -5.31
N LEU A 263 -20.86 11.22 -4.40
CA LEU A 263 -21.86 11.13 -3.32
C LEU A 263 -23.28 11.48 -3.80
N GLY A 264 -23.46 11.80 -5.09
CA GLY A 264 -24.75 12.15 -5.68
C GLY A 264 -25.14 13.62 -5.51
N LEU A 265 -24.24 14.47 -5.00
CA LEU A 265 -24.49 15.91 -4.88
C LEU A 265 -24.28 16.58 -6.24
N THR A 266 -25.23 17.38 -6.69
CA THR A 266 -25.13 18.17 -7.92
C THR A 266 -25.81 19.53 -7.75
N GLY A 267 -25.43 20.52 -8.57
CA GLY A 267 -26.04 21.85 -8.58
C GLY A 267 -25.51 22.80 -7.49
N PRO A 268 -26.28 23.83 -7.07
CA PRO A 268 -25.78 24.88 -6.19
C PRO A 268 -25.23 24.40 -4.84
N LEU A 269 -25.80 23.33 -4.28
CA LEU A 269 -25.34 22.74 -3.02
C LEU A 269 -23.94 22.14 -3.15
N GLU A 270 -23.70 21.39 -4.23
CA GLU A 270 -22.39 20.79 -4.53
C GLU A 270 -21.32 21.87 -4.68
N ILE A 271 -21.58 22.90 -5.48
CA ILE A 271 -20.66 24.02 -5.68
C ILE A 271 -20.38 24.74 -4.36
N THR A 272 -21.43 25.03 -3.57
CA THR A 272 -21.29 25.72 -2.28
C THR A 272 -20.43 24.90 -1.32
N LEU A 273 -20.69 23.59 -1.20
CA LEU A 273 -19.90 22.70 -0.35
C LEU A 273 -18.47 22.58 -0.86
N PHE A 274 -18.26 22.47 -2.16
CA PHE A 274 -16.93 22.42 -2.76
C PHE A 274 -16.12 23.68 -2.44
N LEU A 275 -16.70 24.87 -2.59
CA LEU A 275 -16.04 26.14 -2.29
C LEU A 275 -15.74 26.28 -0.79
N LEU A 276 -16.68 25.93 0.09
CA LEU A 276 -16.49 26.00 1.54
C LEU A 276 -15.42 25.01 2.02
N LEU A 277 -15.50 23.75 1.60
CA LEU A 277 -14.50 22.73 1.94
C LEU A 277 -13.14 23.06 1.33
N GLY A 278 -13.11 23.53 0.09
CA GLY A 278 -11.91 23.97 -0.61
C GLY A 278 -11.21 25.14 0.11
N ALA A 279 -11.98 26.13 0.56
CA ALA A 279 -11.47 27.25 1.35
C ALA A 279 -10.94 26.77 2.71
N ALA A 280 -11.69 25.92 3.42
CA ALA A 280 -11.27 25.36 4.71
C ALA A 280 -9.97 24.56 4.59
N VAL A 281 -9.88 23.65 3.60
CA VAL A 281 -8.67 22.86 3.33
C VAL A 281 -7.50 23.76 2.97
N SER A 282 -7.70 24.75 2.11
CA SER A 282 -6.64 25.69 1.71
C SER A 282 -6.09 26.47 2.90
N VAL A 283 -6.95 27.04 3.75
CA VAL A 283 -6.54 27.81 4.93
C VAL A 283 -5.82 26.92 5.94
N LEU A 284 -6.37 25.74 6.26
CA LEU A 284 -5.77 24.82 7.23
C LEU A 284 -4.42 24.30 6.73
N ALA A 285 -4.35 23.83 5.48
CA ALA A 285 -3.13 23.32 4.90
C ALA A 285 -2.05 24.40 4.79
N LEU A 286 -2.39 25.63 4.36
CA LEU A 286 -1.42 26.73 4.28
C LEU A 286 -0.90 27.14 5.66
N ARG A 287 -1.77 27.24 6.68
CA ARG A 287 -1.33 27.53 8.06
C ARG A 287 -0.35 26.46 8.55
N ARG A 288 -0.64 25.18 8.29
CA ARG A 288 0.24 24.06 8.65
C ARG A 288 1.54 24.06 7.85
N ALA A 289 1.48 24.25 6.54
CA ALA A 289 2.64 24.30 5.67
C ALA A 289 3.58 25.45 6.04
N VAL A 290 3.05 26.65 6.29
CA VAL A 290 3.85 27.80 6.77
C VAL A 290 4.53 27.48 8.10
N ARG A 291 3.82 26.85 9.04
CA ARG A 291 4.40 26.41 10.32
C ARG A 291 5.57 25.43 10.11
N TYR A 292 5.38 24.39 9.28
CA TYR A 292 6.45 23.42 9.03
C TYR A 292 7.61 24.00 8.21
N ALA A 293 7.35 24.94 7.30
CA ALA A 293 8.39 25.66 6.59
C ALA A 293 9.26 26.51 7.53
N ARG A 294 8.63 27.24 8.47
CA ARG A 294 9.33 28.02 9.51
C ARG A 294 10.08 27.14 10.50
N ASP A 295 9.56 25.95 10.76
CA ASP A 295 10.25 24.89 11.53
C ASP A 295 11.40 24.25 10.72
N GLY A 296 11.70 24.69 9.49
CA GLY A 296 12.81 24.19 8.68
C GLY A 296 12.53 22.87 7.95
N GLN A 297 11.26 22.47 7.86
CA GLN A 297 10.80 21.29 7.13
C GLN A 297 10.14 21.69 5.79
N LEU A 298 10.87 22.41 4.94
CA LEU A 298 10.31 22.99 3.70
C LEU A 298 9.74 21.93 2.73
N LEU A 299 10.36 20.75 2.62
CA LEU A 299 9.83 19.67 1.77
C LEU A 299 8.48 19.13 2.26
N LEU A 300 8.28 19.05 3.58
CA LEU A 300 6.98 18.69 4.16
C LEU A 300 5.95 19.79 3.88
N ALA A 301 6.33 21.06 4.00
CA ALA A 301 5.46 22.18 3.67
C ALA A 301 5.03 22.15 2.19
N VAL A 302 5.97 21.89 1.27
CA VAL A 302 5.71 21.73 -0.16
C VAL A 302 4.76 20.56 -0.42
N ALA A 303 4.97 19.42 0.24
CA ALA A 303 4.10 18.26 0.11
C ALA A 303 2.67 18.55 0.60
N ILE A 304 2.51 19.20 1.78
CA ILE A 304 1.21 19.59 2.33
C ILE A 304 0.48 20.56 1.41
N THR A 305 1.17 21.59 0.89
CA THR A 305 0.58 22.55 -0.05
C THR A 305 0.20 21.87 -1.37
N GLY A 306 1.03 20.96 -1.88
CA GLY A 306 0.72 20.18 -3.07
C GLY A 306 -0.49 19.26 -2.89
N CYS A 307 -0.59 18.55 -1.76
CA CYS A 307 -1.76 17.74 -1.41
C CYS A 307 -3.05 18.57 -1.31
N ALA A 308 -2.97 19.79 -0.77
CA ALA A 308 -4.10 20.70 -0.73
C ALA A 308 -4.46 21.18 -2.16
N ALA A 309 -3.47 21.58 -2.97
CA ALA A 309 -3.68 22.06 -4.33
C ALA A 309 -4.43 21.04 -5.21
N VAL A 310 -4.08 19.77 -5.10
CA VAL A 310 -4.79 18.71 -5.83
C VAL A 310 -6.17 18.39 -5.25
N ALA A 311 -6.34 18.48 -3.93
CA ALA A 311 -7.63 18.22 -3.30
C ALA A 311 -8.68 19.30 -3.65
N VAL A 312 -8.26 20.57 -3.69
CA VAL A 312 -9.15 21.73 -3.92
C VAL A 312 -9.32 22.08 -5.40
N SER A 313 -8.65 21.36 -6.30
CA SER A 313 -8.86 21.50 -7.75
C SER A 313 -10.28 21.09 -8.13
N PRO A 314 -10.92 21.70 -9.13
CA PRO A 314 -12.17 21.18 -9.71
C PRO A 314 -11.99 19.76 -10.27
N THR A 315 -10.86 19.51 -10.94
CA THR A 315 -10.50 18.20 -11.50
C THR A 315 -9.04 17.88 -11.18
N THR A 316 -8.79 16.70 -10.62
CA THR A 316 -7.44 16.17 -10.36
C THR A 316 -7.34 14.74 -10.83
N TRP A 317 -6.56 14.51 -11.88
CA TRP A 317 -6.32 13.17 -12.38
C TRP A 317 -5.28 12.43 -11.55
N GLN A 318 -5.35 11.09 -11.54
CA GLN A 318 -4.43 10.24 -10.77
C GLN A 318 -2.94 10.52 -11.03
N HIS A 319 -2.57 10.94 -12.24
CA HIS A 319 -1.18 11.28 -12.60
C HIS A 319 -0.67 12.58 -11.96
N GLN A 320 -1.55 13.43 -11.41
CA GLN A 320 -1.18 14.69 -10.73
C GLN A 320 -0.93 14.54 -9.22
N LEU A 321 -1.12 13.33 -8.66
CA LEU A 321 -1.11 13.08 -7.20
C LEU A 321 0.29 12.84 -6.60
N LEU A 322 1.36 13.16 -7.32
CA LEU A 322 2.75 12.97 -6.88
C LEU A 322 3.09 13.66 -5.56
N TRP A 323 2.40 14.75 -5.22
CA TRP A 323 2.58 15.49 -3.98
C TRP A 323 2.42 14.64 -2.72
N LEU A 324 1.48 13.68 -2.74
CA LEU A 324 1.25 12.79 -1.61
C LEU A 324 2.47 11.91 -1.33
N LEU A 325 3.18 11.46 -2.36
CA LEU A 325 4.41 10.70 -2.16
C LEU A 325 5.52 11.52 -1.51
N LEU A 326 5.60 12.84 -1.77
CA LEU A 326 6.54 13.72 -1.09
C LEU A 326 6.23 13.86 0.41
N ALA A 327 4.97 13.65 0.83
CA ALA A 327 4.56 13.72 2.23
C ALA A 327 5.16 12.58 3.08
N VAL A 328 5.77 11.55 2.49
CA VAL A 328 6.50 10.47 3.19
C VAL A 328 7.56 11.01 4.15
N VAL A 329 8.11 12.19 3.88
CA VAL A 329 9.15 12.81 4.73
C VAL A 329 8.62 13.26 6.10
N GLY A 330 7.30 13.37 6.25
CA GLY A 330 6.65 13.75 7.49
C GLY A 330 6.80 12.68 8.58
N ARG A 331 7.32 13.08 9.75
CA ARG A 331 7.48 12.19 10.91
C ARG A 331 6.22 12.23 11.79
N VAL A 332 5.69 11.05 12.13
CA VAL A 332 4.50 10.90 12.97
C VAL A 332 4.81 10.03 14.19
N GLY A 333 4.12 10.28 15.30
CA GLY A 333 4.15 9.44 16.50
C GLY A 333 5.42 9.59 17.34
N ARG A 334 5.31 9.23 18.63
CA ARG A 334 6.40 9.39 19.61
C ARG A 334 7.36 8.19 19.60
N ARG A 335 6.87 7.00 19.23
CA ARG A 335 7.65 5.75 19.25
C ARG A 335 8.35 5.51 17.92
N ALA A 336 9.47 4.80 17.95
CA ALA A 336 10.20 4.41 16.75
C ALA A 336 9.33 3.54 15.81
N SER A 337 8.45 2.70 16.37
CA SER A 337 7.47 1.89 15.62
C SER A 337 6.43 2.71 14.86
N ASP A 338 6.11 3.92 15.33
CA ASP A 338 5.07 4.76 14.71
C ASP A 338 5.61 5.47 13.46
N ARG A 339 6.95 5.60 13.35
CA ARG A 339 7.62 6.34 12.29
C ARG A 339 7.38 5.77 10.91
N SER A 340 7.19 4.46 10.79
CA SER A 340 6.91 3.80 9.52
C SER A 340 5.45 3.87 9.11
N VAL A 341 4.52 4.18 10.03
CA VAL A 341 3.07 4.07 9.77
C VAL A 341 2.66 4.97 8.61
N TRP A 342 3.02 6.24 8.67
CA TRP A 342 2.67 7.21 7.63
C TRP A 342 3.38 6.93 6.29
N PRO A 343 4.72 6.75 6.23
CA PRO A 343 5.41 6.33 5.02
C PRO A 343 4.81 5.08 4.37
N VAL A 344 4.53 4.03 5.15
CA VAL A 344 3.98 2.77 4.64
C VAL A 344 2.57 2.98 4.09
N ALA A 345 1.72 3.73 4.81
CA ALA A 345 0.38 4.05 4.32
C ALA A 345 0.43 4.81 2.98
N VAL A 346 1.25 5.85 2.88
CA VAL A 346 1.42 6.63 1.64
C VAL A 346 1.94 5.75 0.51
N VAL A 347 2.99 4.94 0.75
CA VAL A 347 3.53 4.05 -0.28
C VAL A 347 2.47 3.06 -0.76
N LEU A 348 1.68 2.48 0.13
CA LEU A 348 0.65 1.51 -0.26
C LEU A 348 -0.48 2.19 -1.04
N VAL A 349 -0.99 3.35 -0.61
CA VAL A 349 -1.98 4.15 -1.35
C VAL A 349 -1.46 4.55 -2.73
N MET A 350 -0.17 4.90 -2.81
CA MET A 350 0.45 5.34 -4.06
C MET A 350 0.83 4.18 -4.98
N THR A 351 0.91 2.93 -4.54
CA THR A 351 1.43 1.81 -5.37
C THR A 351 0.38 0.74 -5.66
N LEU A 352 -0.55 0.51 -4.73
CA LEU A 352 -1.57 -0.53 -4.83
C LEU A 352 -2.93 0.07 -5.22
N PRO A 353 -3.73 -0.62 -6.05
CA PRO A 353 -5.12 -0.25 -6.28
C PRO A 353 -5.93 -0.25 -4.98
N ALA A 354 -6.85 0.70 -4.81
CA ALA A 354 -7.67 0.81 -3.60
C ALA A 354 -8.48 -0.46 -3.29
N LYS A 355 -8.90 -1.21 -4.33
CA LYS A 355 -9.56 -2.52 -4.20
C LYS A 355 -8.68 -3.60 -3.53
N MET A 356 -7.37 -3.39 -3.40
CA MET A 356 -6.48 -4.27 -2.62
C MET A 356 -6.39 -3.87 -1.15
N MET A 357 -6.73 -2.63 -0.81
CA MET A 357 -6.56 -2.04 0.52
C MET A 357 -7.86 -1.96 1.31
N LEU A 358 -9.02 -1.88 0.64
CA LEU A 358 -10.33 -1.82 1.28
C LEU A 358 -11.28 -2.85 0.66
N PRO A 359 -12.17 -3.49 1.45
CA PRO A 359 -13.18 -4.42 0.95
C PRO A 359 -14.06 -3.83 -0.16
N ASN A 360 -14.57 -4.69 -1.05
CA ASN A 360 -15.50 -4.30 -2.11
C ASN A 360 -16.95 -4.41 -1.62
N THR A 361 -17.31 -3.58 -0.63
CA THR A 361 -18.68 -3.55 -0.07
C THR A 361 -19.29 -2.16 -0.28
N PRO A 362 -20.62 -2.05 -0.53
CA PRO A 362 -21.28 -0.77 -0.77
C PRO A 362 -21.00 0.29 0.30
N ALA A 363 -20.95 -0.13 1.57
CA ALA A 363 -20.64 0.74 2.71
C ALA A 363 -19.25 1.40 2.64
N LEU A 364 -18.31 0.86 1.86
CA LEU A 364 -16.94 1.36 1.75
C LEU A 364 -16.60 1.94 0.38
N TYR A 365 -17.56 2.03 -0.55
CA TYR A 365 -17.29 2.54 -1.91
C TYR A 365 -16.77 3.98 -1.88
N ALA A 366 -17.44 4.88 -1.16
CA ALA A 366 -16.99 6.27 -1.04
C ALA A 366 -15.54 6.36 -0.50
N LEU A 367 -15.22 5.66 0.59
CA LEU A 367 -13.86 5.67 1.16
C LEU A 367 -12.82 5.04 0.23
N ARG A 368 -13.17 3.93 -0.43
CA ARG A 368 -12.25 3.20 -1.30
C ARG A 368 -11.96 3.96 -2.58
N ASP A 369 -12.98 4.48 -3.21
CA ASP A 369 -12.88 5.11 -4.52
C ASP A 369 -12.15 6.48 -4.41
N ASP A 370 -12.20 7.09 -3.22
CA ASP A 370 -11.49 8.32 -2.87
C ASP A 370 -10.25 8.12 -1.99
N LEU A 371 -9.72 6.89 -1.89
CA LEU A 371 -8.65 6.58 -0.92
C LEU A 371 -7.40 7.47 -1.08
N VAL A 372 -7.07 7.84 -2.33
CA VAL A 372 -5.91 8.71 -2.60
C VAL A 372 -6.21 10.15 -2.19
N LEU A 373 -7.40 10.66 -2.52
CA LEU A 373 -7.87 11.97 -2.06
C LEU A 373 -7.90 12.03 -0.52
N VAL A 374 -8.45 11.01 0.14
CA VAL A 374 -8.50 10.93 1.61
C VAL A 374 -7.11 10.96 2.22
N ALA A 375 -6.14 10.25 1.63
CA ALA A 375 -4.75 10.31 2.08
C ALA A 375 -4.12 11.70 1.85
N ALA A 376 -4.43 12.37 0.73
CA ALA A 376 -3.97 13.72 0.45
C ALA A 376 -4.57 14.75 1.43
N LEU A 377 -5.87 14.66 1.70
CA LEU A 377 -6.56 15.46 2.72
C LEU A 377 -5.98 15.18 4.11
N ALA A 378 -5.74 13.90 4.46
CA ALA A 378 -5.13 13.54 5.72
C ALA A 378 -3.74 14.19 5.88
N ALA A 379 -2.89 14.13 4.87
CA ALA A 379 -1.60 14.84 4.86
C ALA A 379 -1.80 16.35 5.05
N ALA A 380 -2.71 16.93 4.27
CA ALA A 380 -2.96 18.36 4.20
C ALA A 380 -3.49 18.95 5.52
N VAL A 381 -4.47 18.30 6.15
CA VAL A 381 -5.20 18.89 7.29
C VAL A 381 -5.20 18.07 8.60
N ALA A 382 -5.01 16.75 8.57
CA ALA A 382 -5.27 15.91 9.75
C ALA A 382 -4.04 15.31 10.44
N VAL A 383 -3.06 14.81 9.67
CA VAL A 383 -1.96 13.98 10.19
C VAL A 383 -1.02 14.81 11.07
N PRO A 384 -0.82 14.51 12.36
CA PRO A 384 -0.05 15.34 13.27
C PRO A 384 1.46 15.14 13.08
N PHE A 385 2.03 15.72 12.02
CA PHE A 385 3.48 15.68 11.82
C PHE A 385 4.22 16.41 12.94
N LEU A 386 5.30 15.82 13.41
CA LEU A 386 6.11 16.37 14.49
C LEU A 386 6.88 17.61 14.03
N SER A 387 6.87 18.65 14.88
CA SER A 387 7.80 19.77 14.78
C SER A 387 9.22 19.31 15.12
N ARG A 388 10.25 19.94 14.56
CA ARG A 388 11.65 19.71 14.91
C ARG A 388 11.98 20.09 16.35
N SER A 389 11.21 21.00 16.94
CA SER A 389 11.29 21.34 18.37
C SER A 389 10.75 20.26 19.31
N SER A 390 10.06 19.24 18.78
CA SER A 390 9.62 18.11 19.61
C SER A 390 10.83 17.29 20.07
N PRO A 391 10.92 16.91 21.36
CA PRO A 391 12.01 16.04 21.84
C PRO A 391 12.03 14.70 21.09
N TYR A 392 10.85 14.23 20.67
CA TYR A 392 10.72 12.99 19.92
C TYR A 392 11.14 13.11 18.45
N TYR A 393 11.40 14.31 17.90
CA TYR A 393 11.66 14.44 16.46
C TYR A 393 12.90 13.64 16.05
N GLN A 394 14.01 13.83 16.77
CA GLN A 394 15.28 13.13 16.53
C GLN A 394 15.37 11.82 17.31
N GLU A 395 14.93 11.82 18.56
CA GLU A 395 15.05 10.69 19.48
C GLU A 395 13.64 10.13 19.78
N PRO A 396 13.09 9.28 18.88
CA PRO A 396 11.85 8.60 19.19
C PRO A 396 12.05 7.64 20.36
N VAL A 397 11.00 7.38 21.13
CA VAL A 397 11.01 6.35 22.16
C VAL A 397 11.41 5.02 21.50
N PRO A 398 12.53 4.40 21.92
CA PRO A 398 13.07 3.23 21.24
C PRO A 398 12.09 2.07 21.31
N THR A 399 12.12 1.24 20.27
CA THR A 399 11.35 0.00 20.27
C THR A 399 12.00 -0.97 21.26
N GLU A 400 11.25 -1.41 22.27
CA GLU A 400 11.71 -2.45 23.18
C GLU A 400 11.72 -3.81 22.46
N TYR A 401 12.83 -4.54 22.60
CA TYR A 401 13.00 -5.86 22.01
C TYR A 401 13.19 -6.90 23.11
N ALA A 402 12.63 -8.10 22.88
CA ALA A 402 12.84 -9.22 23.77
C ALA A 402 14.34 -9.64 23.75
N PRO A 403 14.90 -10.07 24.89
CA PRO A 403 16.27 -10.59 24.93
C PRO A 403 16.39 -11.81 24.01
N ALA A 404 17.56 -11.97 23.39
CA ALA A 404 17.84 -13.15 22.58
C ALA A 404 17.89 -14.38 23.48
N VAL A 405 17.13 -15.41 23.14
CA VAL A 405 17.13 -16.70 23.85
C VAL A 405 17.93 -17.69 23.01
N PRO A 406 18.86 -18.45 23.61
CA PRO A 406 19.65 -19.42 22.88
C PRO A 406 18.73 -20.48 22.25
N ALA A 407 18.89 -20.71 20.95
CA ALA A 407 18.17 -21.75 20.23
C ALA A 407 18.80 -23.12 20.47
N ARG A 408 17.99 -24.18 20.35
CA ARG A 408 18.45 -25.57 20.46
C ARG A 408 19.46 -25.92 19.36
N PHE A 409 19.30 -25.32 18.17
CA PHE A 409 20.14 -25.57 17.01
C PHE A 409 21.04 -24.38 16.71
N ARG A 410 22.30 -24.66 16.36
CA ARG A 410 23.29 -23.66 15.96
C ARG A 410 22.84 -22.98 14.66
N GLY A 411 22.91 -21.65 14.61
CA GLY A 411 22.51 -20.86 13.43
C GLY A 411 21.04 -20.39 13.42
N ILE A 412 20.25 -20.72 14.45
CA ILE A 412 18.90 -20.18 14.63
C ILE A 412 18.94 -19.03 15.67
N PRO A 413 18.30 -17.87 15.42
CA PRO A 413 17.53 -17.52 14.22
C PRO A 413 18.39 -17.28 12.98
N LEU A 414 17.89 -17.67 11.80
CA LEU A 414 18.53 -17.37 10.50
C LEU A 414 18.60 -15.86 10.23
N LEU A 415 17.61 -15.10 10.72
CA LEU A 415 17.51 -13.65 10.55
C LEU A 415 17.56 -12.96 11.92
N PRO A 416 18.74 -12.90 12.58
CA PRO A 416 18.88 -12.40 13.95
C PRO A 416 18.55 -10.91 14.13
N PHE A 417 18.43 -10.17 13.04
CA PHE A 417 18.00 -8.77 13.03
C PHE A 417 16.47 -8.61 13.17
N LEU A 418 15.68 -9.65 12.90
CA LEU A 418 14.22 -9.67 13.11
C LEU A 418 13.89 -9.95 14.58
N ARG A 419 14.44 -9.12 15.48
CA ARG A 419 14.21 -9.23 16.92
C ARG A 419 12.73 -9.02 17.24
N ARG A 420 12.25 -9.75 18.25
CA ARG A 420 10.85 -9.68 18.69
C ARG A 420 10.60 -8.37 19.42
N VAL A 421 9.71 -7.56 18.85
CA VAL A 421 9.27 -6.28 19.44
C VAL A 421 8.30 -6.56 20.58
N LEU A 422 8.57 -5.99 21.77
CA LEU A 422 7.74 -6.14 22.95
C LEU A 422 6.44 -5.32 22.90
N THR A 423 6.46 -4.24 22.12
CA THR A 423 5.34 -3.32 22.00
C THR A 423 4.28 -3.80 20.99
N ARG A 424 3.05 -3.35 21.23
CA ARG A 424 1.88 -3.59 20.40
C ARG A 424 2.15 -3.11 18.97
N PRO A 425 1.92 -3.94 17.93
CA PRO A 425 2.00 -3.45 16.56
C PRO A 425 0.91 -2.42 16.30
N ASN A 426 1.16 -1.52 15.36
CA ASN A 426 0.16 -0.53 14.96
C ASN A 426 -1.01 -1.23 14.26
N LEU A 427 -2.23 -1.07 14.79
CA LEU A 427 -3.42 -1.78 14.30
C LEU A 427 -3.69 -1.51 12.81
N LEU A 428 -3.50 -0.26 12.36
CA LEU A 428 -3.72 0.11 10.96
C LEU A 428 -2.77 -0.67 10.04
N LEU A 429 -1.49 -0.80 10.42
CA LEU A 429 -0.53 -1.57 9.63
C LEU A 429 -0.84 -3.07 9.65
N GLU A 430 -1.33 -3.61 10.76
CA GLU A 430 -1.74 -5.02 10.85
C GLU A 430 -2.95 -5.31 9.95
N LEU A 431 -4.00 -4.48 10.02
CA LEU A 431 -5.18 -4.61 9.16
C LEU A 431 -4.82 -4.46 7.69
N LEU A 432 -3.96 -3.50 7.37
CA LEU A 432 -3.49 -3.26 6.01
C LEU A 432 -2.64 -4.42 5.50
N LEU A 433 -1.76 -5.00 6.32
CA LEU A 433 -0.97 -6.18 5.98
C LEU A 433 -1.89 -7.36 5.66
N ILE A 434 -2.84 -7.67 6.56
CA ILE A 434 -3.82 -8.75 6.34
C ILE A 434 -4.57 -8.53 5.02
N ARG A 435 -5.03 -7.30 4.78
CA ARG A 435 -5.84 -6.96 3.62
C ARG A 435 -5.07 -7.02 2.30
N VAL A 436 -3.82 -6.56 2.28
CA VAL A 436 -2.92 -6.64 1.12
C VAL A 436 -2.51 -8.09 0.83
N VAL A 437 -2.18 -8.87 1.86
CA VAL A 437 -1.87 -10.30 1.71
C VAL A 437 -3.07 -11.06 1.17
N TYR A 438 -4.27 -10.81 1.70
CA TYR A 438 -5.51 -11.38 1.18
C TYR A 438 -5.78 -10.97 -0.27
N ALA A 439 -5.51 -9.71 -0.64
CA ALA A 439 -5.68 -9.25 -2.02
C ALA A 439 -4.69 -9.93 -2.99
N ALA A 440 -3.44 -10.12 -2.55
CA ALA A 440 -2.43 -10.83 -3.31
C ALA A 440 -2.84 -12.30 -3.51
N TYR A 441 -3.31 -12.95 -2.44
CA TYR A 441 -3.92 -14.28 -2.51
C TYR A 441 -5.03 -14.36 -3.55
N ALA A 442 -6.03 -13.47 -3.47
CA ALA A 442 -7.17 -13.47 -4.37
C ALA A 442 -6.74 -13.35 -5.85
N ARG A 443 -5.68 -12.59 -6.14
CA ARG A 443 -5.13 -12.48 -7.50
C ARG A 443 -4.36 -13.71 -7.97
N VAL A 444 -3.52 -14.29 -7.11
CA VAL A 444 -2.81 -15.52 -7.44
C VAL A 444 -3.81 -16.64 -7.73
N ARG A 445 -4.90 -16.71 -6.94
CA ARG A 445 -6.00 -17.64 -7.19
C ARG A 445 -6.67 -17.42 -8.56
N LEU A 446 -7.02 -16.18 -8.90
CA LEU A 446 -7.62 -15.88 -10.22
C LEU A 446 -6.69 -16.24 -11.38
N ALA A 447 -5.38 -16.04 -11.21
CA ALA A 447 -4.39 -16.39 -12.22
C ALA A 447 -4.14 -17.91 -12.34
N ALA A 448 -4.49 -18.68 -11.31
CA ALA A 448 -4.25 -20.13 -11.24
C ALA A 448 -5.28 -20.98 -12.00
N GLY A 449 -6.31 -20.39 -12.62
CA GLY A 449 -7.28 -21.12 -13.46
C GLY A 449 -8.16 -22.14 -12.71
N ALA A 450 -8.11 -22.18 -11.37
CA ALA A 450 -8.75 -23.22 -10.57
C ALA A 450 -10.26 -23.01 -10.35
N SER A 451 -10.87 -21.99 -10.96
CA SER A 451 -12.30 -21.70 -10.79
C SER A 451 -12.86 -21.11 -12.08
N GLY A 452 -13.37 -21.98 -12.96
CA GLY A 452 -14.25 -21.58 -14.08
C GLY A 452 -14.05 -22.30 -15.41
N ASP A 453 -13.00 -23.10 -15.60
CA ASP A 453 -12.77 -23.85 -16.86
C ASP A 453 -12.95 -25.36 -16.62
N ASP A 454 -13.55 -26.07 -17.58
CA ASP A 454 -13.87 -27.50 -17.48
C ASP A 454 -12.63 -28.35 -17.18
N GLN A 455 -11.47 -27.93 -17.70
CA GLN A 455 -10.19 -28.58 -17.44
C GLN A 455 -9.74 -28.48 -15.97
N GLY A 456 -10.04 -27.35 -15.30
CA GLY A 456 -9.71 -27.14 -13.90
C GLY A 456 -10.52 -28.07 -12.97
N ARG A 457 -11.81 -28.23 -13.25
CA ARG A 457 -12.71 -29.16 -12.55
C ARG A 457 -12.24 -30.60 -12.71
N ALA A 458 -12.02 -31.05 -13.95
CA ALA A 458 -11.60 -32.43 -14.21
C ALA A 458 -10.30 -32.80 -13.49
N ARG A 459 -9.33 -31.87 -13.41
CA ARG A 459 -8.09 -32.06 -12.64
C ARG A 459 -8.36 -32.20 -11.14
N ALA A 460 -9.21 -31.35 -10.58
CA ALA A 460 -9.54 -31.39 -9.16
C ALA A 460 -10.28 -32.68 -8.77
N GLU A 461 -11.21 -33.15 -9.60
CA GLU A 461 -11.88 -34.44 -9.43
C GLU A 461 -10.91 -35.61 -9.54
N HIS A 462 -9.96 -35.58 -10.48
CA HIS A 462 -8.94 -36.62 -10.60
C HIS A 462 -8.10 -36.72 -9.33
N HIS A 463 -7.62 -35.59 -8.80
CA HIS A 463 -6.93 -35.57 -7.51
C HIS A 463 -7.85 -36.05 -6.36
N GLY A 464 -9.16 -35.74 -6.43
CA GLY A 464 -10.16 -36.22 -5.47
C GLY A 464 -10.22 -37.74 -5.41
N ARG A 465 -10.24 -38.39 -6.57
CA ARG A 465 -10.19 -39.87 -6.66
C ARG A 465 -8.87 -40.41 -6.12
N MET A 466 -7.73 -39.79 -6.46
CA MET A 466 -6.42 -40.22 -5.95
C MET A 466 -6.38 -40.19 -4.42
N VAL A 467 -6.90 -39.13 -3.79
CA VAL A 467 -6.97 -39.00 -2.33
C VAL A 467 -7.89 -40.06 -1.75
N PHE A 468 -9.10 -40.22 -2.30
CA PHE A 468 -10.06 -41.23 -1.87
C PHE A 468 -9.52 -42.67 -1.96
N ASP A 469 -8.87 -43.02 -3.08
CA ASP A 469 -8.26 -44.33 -3.28
C ASP A 469 -7.12 -44.58 -2.27
N THR A 470 -6.37 -43.53 -1.92
CA THR A 470 -5.32 -43.60 -0.90
C THR A 470 -5.90 -43.80 0.49
N GLU A 471 -6.97 -43.08 0.85
CA GLU A 471 -7.64 -43.23 2.14
C GLU A 471 -8.25 -44.61 2.31
N ARG A 472 -8.89 -45.13 1.25
CA ARG A 472 -9.43 -46.48 1.21
C ARG A 472 -8.34 -47.54 1.34
N PHE A 473 -7.20 -47.35 0.69
CA PHE A 473 -6.03 -48.22 0.83
C PHE A 473 -5.49 -48.22 2.27
N LEU A 474 -5.52 -47.07 2.95
CA LEU A 474 -5.09 -46.91 4.34
C LEU A 474 -6.17 -47.28 5.36
N HIS A 475 -7.40 -47.58 4.93
CA HIS A 475 -8.57 -47.82 5.79
C HIS A 475 -8.90 -46.66 6.75
N ILE A 476 -8.75 -45.43 6.26
CA ILE A 476 -9.09 -44.20 7.01
C ILE A 476 -10.28 -43.45 6.38
N ASP A 477 -10.97 -44.06 5.42
CA ASP A 477 -12.10 -43.53 4.65
C ASP A 477 -13.42 -43.44 5.46
N ILE A 478 -13.37 -42.80 6.62
CA ILE A 478 -14.49 -42.68 7.57
C ILE A 478 -15.52 -41.62 7.17
N GLU A 479 -15.21 -40.78 6.19
CA GLU A 479 -15.98 -39.59 5.82
C GLU A 479 -17.39 -39.95 5.38
N HIS A 480 -17.53 -41.00 4.56
CA HIS A 480 -18.82 -41.41 4.02
C HIS A 480 -19.76 -41.86 5.14
N TRP A 481 -19.27 -42.70 6.06
CA TRP A 481 -20.03 -43.15 7.23
C TRP A 481 -20.43 -41.98 8.12
N LEU A 482 -19.49 -41.09 8.43
CA LEU A 482 -19.74 -39.95 9.31
C LEU A 482 -20.75 -38.97 8.69
N ASN A 483 -20.60 -38.64 7.40
CA ASN A 483 -21.50 -37.75 6.67
C ASN A 483 -22.94 -38.29 6.67
N HIS A 484 -23.15 -39.55 6.31
CA HIS A 484 -24.49 -40.15 6.30
C HIS A 484 -25.10 -40.27 7.71
N THR A 485 -24.28 -40.61 8.70
CA THR A 485 -24.75 -40.71 10.10
C THR A 485 -25.20 -39.35 10.63
N VAL A 486 -24.40 -38.30 10.43
CA VAL A 486 -24.73 -36.94 10.88
C VAL A 486 -25.92 -36.38 10.10
N ALA A 487 -25.96 -36.57 8.78
CA ALA A 487 -27.07 -36.11 7.94
C ALA A 487 -28.43 -36.71 8.35
N GLY A 488 -28.43 -37.93 8.92
CA GLY A 488 -29.63 -38.57 9.46
C GLY A 488 -30.11 -38.01 10.82
N ILE A 489 -29.31 -37.18 11.50
CA ILE A 489 -29.61 -36.63 12.82
C ILE A 489 -29.72 -35.10 12.72
N GLY A 490 -30.94 -34.59 12.55
CA GLY A 490 -31.21 -33.18 12.23
C GLY A 490 -30.47 -32.15 13.10
N TRP A 491 -30.56 -32.25 14.44
CA TRP A 491 -29.88 -31.30 15.33
C TRP A 491 -28.34 -31.36 15.24
N LEU A 492 -27.79 -32.54 14.95
CA LEU A 492 -26.34 -32.76 14.85
C LEU A 492 -25.81 -32.22 13.53
N ARG A 493 -26.57 -32.43 12.44
CA ARG A 493 -26.34 -31.81 11.14
C ARG A 493 -26.34 -30.28 11.27
N ASP A 494 -27.43 -29.71 11.80
CA ASP A 494 -27.58 -28.25 11.93
C ASP A 494 -26.46 -27.65 12.81
N PHE A 495 -26.03 -28.36 13.86
CA PHE A 495 -24.88 -27.96 14.69
C PHE A 495 -23.57 -27.93 13.88
N PHE A 496 -23.25 -29.00 13.14
CA PHE A 496 -22.00 -29.08 12.39
C PHE A 496 -21.98 -28.17 11.17
N ASP A 497 -23.12 -27.93 10.51
CA ASP A 497 -23.25 -26.94 9.44
C ASP A 497 -22.97 -25.54 9.99
N PHE A 498 -23.63 -25.14 11.08
CA PHE A 498 -23.39 -23.85 11.74
C PHE A 498 -21.94 -23.71 12.22
N TYR A 499 -21.38 -24.78 12.79
CA TYR A 499 -20.01 -24.81 13.28
C TYR A 499 -19.01 -24.61 12.14
N TYR A 500 -19.23 -25.34 11.04
CA TYR A 500 -18.43 -25.26 9.82
C TYR A 500 -18.45 -23.85 9.25
N GLU A 501 -19.60 -23.21 9.12
CA GLU A 501 -19.70 -21.87 8.55
C GLU A 501 -19.10 -20.77 9.42
N SER A 502 -19.18 -20.91 10.76
CA SER A 502 -18.93 -19.78 11.67
C SER A 502 -17.58 -19.82 12.39
N PHE A 503 -17.26 -20.93 13.06
CA PHE A 503 -16.25 -20.92 14.14
C PHE A 503 -14.81 -20.78 13.64
N HIS A 504 -14.53 -21.26 12.43
CA HIS A 504 -13.19 -21.19 11.84
C HIS A 504 -12.74 -19.75 11.50
N PHE A 505 -13.66 -18.78 11.41
CA PHE A 505 -13.31 -17.36 11.31
C PHE A 505 -13.35 -16.66 12.67
N VAL A 506 -14.41 -16.88 13.44
CA VAL A 506 -14.64 -16.15 14.71
C VAL A 506 -13.55 -16.45 15.73
N LEU A 507 -13.14 -17.71 15.87
CA LEU A 507 -12.21 -18.08 16.92
C LEU A 507 -10.77 -17.60 16.67
N PRO A 508 -10.16 -17.76 15.47
CA PRO A 508 -8.85 -17.18 15.20
C PRO A 508 -8.80 -15.67 15.39
N LEU A 509 -9.83 -14.94 14.93
CA LEU A 509 -9.93 -13.49 15.12
C LEU A 509 -10.03 -13.13 16.61
N THR A 510 -10.81 -13.88 17.38
CA THR A 510 -10.94 -13.69 18.83
C THR A 510 -9.62 -13.93 19.55
N VAL A 511 -8.92 -15.02 19.24
CA VAL A 511 -7.59 -15.33 19.81
C VAL A 511 -6.60 -14.22 19.47
N LEU A 512 -6.54 -13.79 18.21
CA LEU A 512 -5.68 -12.68 17.78
C LEU A 512 -6.03 -11.37 18.48
N ALA A 513 -7.32 -11.04 18.65
CA ALA A 513 -7.75 -9.82 19.34
C ALA A 513 -7.37 -9.84 20.84
N VAL A 514 -7.61 -10.97 21.52
CA VAL A 514 -7.22 -11.14 22.93
C VAL A 514 -5.71 -11.04 23.09
N LEU A 515 -4.92 -11.67 22.22
CA LEU A 515 -3.47 -11.57 22.24
C LEU A 515 -2.98 -10.15 21.92
N TYR A 516 -3.58 -9.47 20.94
CA TYR A 516 -3.24 -8.10 20.59
C TYR A 516 -3.39 -7.16 21.79
N TRP A 517 -4.47 -7.33 22.57
CA TRP A 517 -4.75 -6.48 23.72
C TRP A 517 -3.96 -6.87 24.97
N ARG A 518 -3.87 -8.16 25.30
CA ARG A 518 -3.32 -8.66 26.57
C ARG A 518 -1.90 -9.19 26.49
N ARG A 519 -1.44 -9.64 25.32
CA ARG A 519 -0.15 -10.32 25.13
C ARG A 519 0.53 -9.93 23.79
N PRO A 520 0.96 -8.66 23.61
CA PRO A 520 1.51 -8.17 22.33
C PRO A 520 2.69 -8.96 21.76
N VAL A 521 3.53 -9.52 22.64
CA VAL A 521 4.66 -10.38 22.25
C VAL A 521 4.17 -11.68 21.63
N ASP A 522 3.23 -12.33 22.31
CA ASP A 522 2.65 -13.61 21.87
C ASP A 522 1.77 -13.42 20.64
N TYR A 523 1.09 -12.28 20.50
CA TYR A 523 0.36 -11.90 19.29
C TYR A 523 1.24 -11.98 18.04
N ARG A 524 2.43 -11.40 18.06
CA ARG A 524 3.33 -11.39 16.89
C ARG A 524 3.79 -12.79 16.50
N TRP A 525 4.10 -13.63 17.50
CA TRP A 525 4.47 -15.02 17.29
C TRP A 525 3.32 -15.81 16.67
N ALA A 526 2.14 -15.74 17.29
CA ALA A 526 0.95 -16.44 16.85
C ALA A 526 0.52 -15.97 15.44
N ARG A 527 0.45 -14.65 15.22
CA ARG A 527 0.12 -14.05 13.91
C ARG A 527 1.10 -14.48 12.82
N THR A 528 2.41 -14.53 13.10
CA THR A 528 3.40 -14.88 12.08
C THR A 528 3.34 -16.36 11.71
N SER A 529 3.13 -17.26 12.68
CA SER A 529 2.95 -18.68 12.37
C SER A 529 1.67 -18.93 11.55
N LEU A 530 0.58 -18.23 11.89
CA LEU A 530 -0.66 -18.27 11.10
C LEU A 530 -0.43 -17.76 9.68
N GLY A 531 0.29 -16.64 9.53
CA GLY A 531 0.64 -16.08 8.22
C GLY A 531 1.45 -17.04 7.36
N PHE A 532 2.46 -17.72 7.92
CA PHE A 532 3.22 -18.74 7.20
C PHE A 532 2.39 -19.97 6.86
N ALA A 533 1.58 -20.46 7.80
CA ALA A 533 0.69 -21.61 7.56
C ALA A 533 -0.29 -21.33 6.42
N THR A 534 -0.94 -20.16 6.44
CA THR A 534 -1.82 -19.73 5.36
C THR A 534 -1.05 -19.61 4.05
N PHE A 535 0.13 -18.97 4.02
CA PHE A 535 0.94 -18.87 2.80
C PHE A 535 1.32 -20.23 2.20
N LEU A 536 1.71 -21.20 3.04
CA LEU A 536 2.00 -22.57 2.59
C LEU A 536 0.75 -23.28 2.06
N ALA A 537 -0.40 -23.08 2.69
CA ALA A 537 -1.67 -23.60 2.18
C ALA A 537 -2.01 -23.04 0.79
N LEU A 538 -1.71 -21.76 0.53
CA LEU A 538 -1.91 -21.17 -0.80
C LEU A 538 -1.05 -21.83 -1.87
N ILE A 539 0.18 -22.20 -1.54
CA ILE A 539 1.05 -22.97 -2.44
C ILE A 539 0.44 -24.35 -2.69
N GLY A 540 -0.09 -25.01 -1.65
CA GLY A 540 -0.82 -26.27 -1.76
C GLY A 540 -2.00 -26.18 -2.73
N PHE A 541 -2.88 -25.19 -2.55
CA PHE A 541 -4.03 -24.97 -3.43
C PHE A 541 -3.65 -24.73 -4.89
N TRP A 542 -2.50 -24.10 -5.12
CA TRP A 542 -2.00 -23.85 -6.46
C TRP A 542 -1.41 -25.10 -7.13
N LEU A 543 -0.66 -25.90 -6.37
CA LEU A 543 0.00 -27.11 -6.87
C LEU A 543 -0.94 -28.31 -6.99
N PHE A 544 -1.93 -28.41 -6.11
CA PHE A 544 -2.80 -29.58 -5.98
C PHE A 544 -4.26 -29.16 -5.79
N PRO A 545 -4.92 -28.64 -6.85
CA PRO A 545 -6.36 -28.36 -6.79
C PRO A 545 -7.11 -29.67 -6.53
N LEU A 546 -8.04 -29.70 -5.58
CA LEU A 546 -8.65 -30.92 -5.08
C LEU A 546 -10.15 -30.73 -4.89
N ALA A 547 -10.94 -31.61 -5.50
CA ALA A 547 -12.38 -31.65 -5.31
C ALA A 547 -12.71 -32.26 -3.93
N PRO A 548 -13.58 -31.61 -3.13
CA PRO A 548 -14.06 -32.14 -1.86
C PRO A 548 -15.07 -33.27 -2.09
N PRO A 549 -15.33 -34.13 -1.07
CA PRO A 549 -16.23 -35.28 -1.21
C PRO A 549 -17.62 -34.94 -1.76
N ARG A 550 -18.22 -33.83 -1.32
CA ARG A 550 -19.55 -33.36 -1.76
C ARG A 550 -19.64 -33.01 -3.26
N LEU A 551 -18.52 -32.75 -3.91
CA LEU A 551 -18.45 -32.42 -5.34
C LEU A 551 -17.98 -33.61 -6.20
N MET A 552 -17.77 -34.79 -5.59
CA MET A 552 -17.30 -35.96 -6.32
C MET A 552 -18.44 -36.72 -6.99
N PRO A 553 -18.42 -36.87 -8.32
CA PRO A 553 -19.46 -37.61 -9.03
C PRO A 553 -19.41 -39.11 -8.67
N GLY A 554 -20.56 -39.69 -8.35
CA GLY A 554 -20.74 -41.13 -8.16
C GLY A 554 -20.29 -41.69 -6.80
N LEU A 555 -19.87 -40.85 -5.84
CA LEU A 555 -19.43 -41.29 -4.51
C LEU A 555 -20.51 -41.20 -3.41
N GLY A 556 -21.67 -40.58 -3.69
CA GLY A 556 -22.84 -40.62 -2.80
C GLY A 556 -22.80 -39.70 -1.58
N PHE A 557 -21.82 -38.79 -1.45
CA PHE A 557 -21.77 -37.83 -0.35
C PHE A 557 -22.91 -36.80 -0.37
N ILE A 558 -23.33 -36.36 0.81
CA ILE A 558 -24.41 -35.38 1.02
C ILE A 558 -23.79 -34.01 1.37
N ASP A 559 -24.06 -32.99 0.56
CA ASP A 559 -23.79 -31.58 0.92
C ASP A 559 -24.86 -31.09 1.90
N THR A 560 -24.55 -31.14 3.19
CA THR A 560 -25.48 -30.71 4.25
C THR A 560 -25.58 -29.19 4.35
N VAL A 561 -24.53 -28.47 3.96
CA VAL A 561 -24.39 -27.02 4.13
C VAL A 561 -25.14 -26.26 3.04
N HIS A 562 -25.01 -26.68 1.78
CA HIS A 562 -25.58 -25.96 0.63
C HIS A 562 -26.72 -26.72 -0.07
N GLY A 563 -27.05 -27.94 0.40
CA GLY A 563 -28.01 -28.80 -0.28
C GLY A 563 -27.51 -29.33 -1.63
N ALA A 564 -28.39 -30.00 -2.39
CA ALA A 564 -28.04 -30.56 -3.69
C ALA A 564 -27.60 -29.46 -4.67
N GLN A 565 -26.37 -29.58 -5.20
CA GLN A 565 -25.76 -28.58 -6.07
C GLN A 565 -25.94 -28.94 -7.55
N ASP A 566 -26.39 -27.97 -8.36
CA ASP A 566 -26.24 -28.05 -9.82
C ASP A 566 -24.81 -27.66 -10.18
N LEU A 567 -24.00 -28.63 -10.63
CA LEU A 567 -22.61 -28.39 -11.01
C LEU A 567 -22.46 -27.53 -12.28
N ALA A 568 -23.54 -27.30 -13.03
CA ALA A 568 -23.56 -26.34 -14.14
C ALA A 568 -23.85 -24.91 -13.67
N HIS A 569 -24.65 -24.74 -12.60
CA HIS A 569 -25.08 -23.44 -12.07
C HIS A 569 -25.14 -23.45 -10.52
N PRO A 570 -23.98 -23.51 -9.83
CA PRO A 570 -24.00 -23.74 -8.39
C PRO A 570 -24.33 -22.49 -7.58
N ASP A 571 -25.03 -22.66 -6.45
CA ASP A 571 -25.33 -21.61 -5.47
C ASP A 571 -24.69 -21.94 -4.12
N TYR A 572 -23.65 -21.19 -3.77
CA TYR A 572 -22.87 -21.37 -2.56
C TYR A 572 -23.08 -20.24 -1.54
N GLY A 573 -23.98 -19.28 -1.78
CA GLY A 573 -24.15 -18.11 -0.93
C GLY A 573 -23.00 -17.07 -1.01
N ALA A 574 -23.26 -15.85 -0.51
CA ALA A 574 -22.42 -14.67 -0.74
C ALA A 574 -21.03 -14.71 -0.06
N MET A 575 -20.87 -15.45 1.04
CA MET A 575 -19.58 -15.59 1.74
C MET A 575 -18.70 -16.67 1.11
N THR A 576 -19.29 -17.75 0.61
CA THR A 576 -18.61 -18.92 0.05
C THR A 576 -18.29 -18.74 -1.44
N ALA A 577 -19.01 -17.86 -2.15
CA ALA A 577 -18.65 -17.37 -3.50
C ALA A 577 -17.25 -16.71 -3.55
N LEU A 578 -16.72 -16.27 -2.39
CA LEU A 578 -15.37 -15.72 -2.26
C LEU A 578 -14.30 -16.80 -2.02
N THR A 579 -14.65 -18.08 -1.85
CA THR A 579 -13.73 -19.21 -1.58
C THR A 579 -13.64 -20.18 -2.76
N ASN A 580 -12.52 -20.90 -2.93
CA ASN A 580 -12.34 -21.83 -4.06
C ASN A 580 -12.92 -23.18 -3.67
N GLN A 581 -14.00 -23.60 -4.31
CA GLN A 581 -14.70 -24.84 -3.99
C GLN A 581 -13.84 -26.08 -4.32
N TYR A 582 -12.88 -25.97 -5.24
CA TYR A 582 -11.93 -27.02 -5.63
C TYR A 582 -10.55 -26.87 -4.95
N ALA A 583 -10.51 -26.28 -3.75
CA ALA A 583 -9.30 -26.12 -2.95
C ALA A 583 -9.44 -26.83 -1.60
N ALA A 584 -9.74 -28.14 -1.65
CA ALA A 584 -9.94 -28.92 -0.43
C ALA A 584 -8.63 -29.17 0.36
N MET A 585 -7.50 -29.44 -0.31
CA MET A 585 -6.21 -29.71 0.35
C MET A 585 -5.21 -28.55 0.21
N PRO A 586 -4.56 -28.10 1.31
CA PRO A 586 -4.77 -28.51 2.71
C PRO A 586 -5.98 -27.82 3.35
N SER A 587 -6.65 -28.49 4.30
CA SER A 587 -7.81 -27.90 4.99
C SER A 587 -7.41 -26.73 5.88
N LEU A 588 -7.71 -25.50 5.44
CA LEU A 588 -7.49 -24.29 6.25
C LEU A 588 -8.46 -24.19 7.42
N HIS A 589 -9.67 -24.76 7.31
CA HIS A 589 -10.61 -24.86 8.43
C HIS A 589 -9.94 -25.58 9.61
N PHE A 590 -9.45 -26.79 9.38
CA PHE A 590 -8.73 -27.57 10.39
C PHE A 590 -7.38 -26.94 10.75
N GLY A 591 -6.66 -26.37 9.77
CA GLY A 591 -5.39 -25.71 10.03
C GLY A 591 -5.52 -24.53 11.01
N TRP A 592 -6.49 -23.63 10.80
CA TRP A 592 -6.70 -22.49 11.68
C TRP A 592 -7.24 -22.90 13.06
N SER A 593 -8.07 -23.93 13.13
CA SER A 593 -8.56 -24.45 14.42
C SER A 593 -7.46 -25.16 15.21
N LEU A 594 -6.60 -25.93 14.54
CA LEU A 594 -5.42 -26.55 15.15
C LEU A 594 -4.44 -25.49 15.63
N TRP A 595 -4.21 -24.44 14.83
CA TRP A 595 -3.41 -23.29 15.25
C TRP A 595 -4.01 -22.64 16.52
N CYS A 596 -5.33 -22.43 16.59
CA CYS A 596 -5.98 -21.92 17.80
C CYS A 596 -5.73 -22.83 18.99
N GLY A 597 -5.91 -24.15 18.82
CA GLY A 597 -5.67 -25.14 19.86
C GLY A 597 -4.24 -25.10 20.39
N VAL A 598 -3.24 -25.10 19.50
CA VAL A 598 -1.82 -25.00 19.87
C VAL A 598 -1.55 -23.69 20.63
N VAL A 599 -2.03 -22.55 20.13
CA VAL A 599 -1.83 -21.24 20.76
C VAL A 599 -2.48 -21.22 22.16
N ILE A 600 -3.69 -21.72 22.30
CA ILE A 600 -4.40 -21.77 23.59
C ILE A 600 -3.68 -22.72 24.55
N VAL A 601 -3.28 -23.91 24.13
CA VAL A 601 -2.57 -24.89 24.98
C VAL A 601 -1.26 -24.32 25.51
N VAL A 602 -0.52 -23.58 24.67
CA VAL A 602 0.77 -22.98 25.02
C VAL A 602 0.62 -21.75 25.93
N LEU A 603 -0.46 -20.96 25.78
CA LEU A 603 -0.59 -19.65 26.44
C LEU A 603 -1.58 -19.63 27.61
N ALA A 604 -2.56 -20.53 27.63
CA ALA A 604 -3.61 -20.51 28.63
C ALA A 604 -3.11 -21.03 29.98
N PRO A 605 -3.41 -20.32 31.09
CA PRO A 605 -2.92 -20.71 32.41
C PRO A 605 -3.68 -21.91 33.02
N LYS A 606 -4.97 -22.10 32.68
CA LYS A 606 -5.84 -23.10 33.31
C LYS A 606 -6.04 -24.33 32.42
N TRP A 607 -6.08 -25.51 33.02
CA TRP A 607 -6.23 -26.78 32.28
C TRP A 607 -7.52 -26.85 31.45
N TRP A 608 -8.65 -26.34 31.98
CA TRP A 608 -9.93 -26.36 31.27
C TRP A 608 -9.90 -25.49 30.00
N MET A 609 -9.12 -24.40 29.99
CA MET A 609 -8.93 -23.57 28.80
C MET A 609 -8.16 -24.33 27.73
N LYS A 610 -7.17 -25.14 28.13
CA LYS A 610 -6.40 -26.01 27.24
C LYS A 610 -7.30 -27.11 26.66
N ALA A 611 -8.14 -27.71 27.49
CA ALA A 611 -9.14 -28.68 27.06
C ALA A 611 -10.11 -28.07 26.03
N LEU A 612 -10.65 -26.88 26.27
CA LEU A 612 -11.48 -26.17 25.29
C LEU A 612 -10.72 -25.82 24.01
N GLY A 613 -9.44 -25.42 24.13
CA GLY A 613 -8.57 -25.15 22.99
C GLY A 613 -8.36 -26.38 22.11
N LEU A 614 -8.22 -27.58 22.71
CA LEU A 614 -8.09 -28.85 21.99
C LEU A 614 -9.43 -29.38 21.47
N LEU A 615 -10.53 -29.08 22.15
CA LEU A 615 -11.87 -29.45 21.69
C LEU A 615 -12.21 -28.78 20.35
N HIS A 616 -11.76 -27.54 20.13
CA HIS A 616 -12.02 -26.82 18.89
C HIS A 616 -11.54 -27.54 17.61
N PRO A 617 -10.24 -27.89 17.44
CA PRO A 617 -9.80 -28.63 16.26
C PRO A 617 -10.44 -30.02 16.14
N LEU A 618 -10.78 -30.68 17.25
CA LEU A 618 -11.53 -31.94 17.22
C LEU A 618 -12.96 -31.75 16.67
N CYS A 619 -13.67 -30.72 17.12
CA CYS A 619 -14.98 -30.38 16.54
C CYS A 619 -14.85 -29.97 15.07
N THR A 620 -13.79 -29.25 14.69
CA THR A 620 -13.59 -28.84 13.30
C THR A 620 -13.31 -30.03 12.38
N ILE A 621 -12.46 -31.00 12.77
CA ILE A 621 -12.24 -32.18 11.93
C ILE A 621 -13.55 -32.97 11.76
N THR A 622 -14.34 -33.14 12.83
CA THR A 622 -15.65 -33.78 12.70
C THR A 622 -16.58 -32.98 11.77
N ALA A 623 -16.64 -31.65 11.91
CA ALA A 623 -17.49 -30.80 11.09
C ALA A 623 -17.15 -30.87 9.61
N ILE A 624 -15.86 -30.81 9.23
CA ILE A 624 -15.47 -30.81 7.81
C ILE A 624 -15.73 -32.16 7.13
N LEU A 625 -15.62 -33.26 7.87
CA LEU A 625 -15.89 -34.60 7.34
C LEU A 625 -17.41 -34.87 7.32
N ALA A 626 -18.12 -34.52 8.39
CA ALA A 626 -19.56 -34.68 8.50
C ALA A 626 -20.34 -33.88 7.45
N THR A 627 -19.83 -32.73 7.04
CA THR A 627 -20.42 -31.90 5.98
C THR A 627 -19.90 -32.23 4.57
N ALA A 628 -19.09 -33.29 4.42
CA ALA A 628 -18.46 -33.70 3.16
C ALA A 628 -17.64 -32.57 2.49
N ASN A 629 -17.08 -31.67 3.31
CA ASN A 629 -16.32 -30.53 2.82
C ASN A 629 -14.82 -30.82 2.62
N HIS A 630 -14.30 -31.87 3.25
CA HIS A 630 -12.89 -32.26 3.19
C HIS A 630 -12.72 -33.77 3.35
N TRP A 631 -11.61 -34.28 2.83
CA TRP A 631 -11.07 -35.61 3.11
C TRP A 631 -10.26 -35.62 4.42
N VAL A 632 -10.04 -36.79 5.03
CA VAL A 632 -9.16 -36.96 6.21
C VAL A 632 -7.74 -36.49 5.90
N LEU A 633 -7.21 -36.81 4.72
CA LEU A 633 -5.89 -36.38 4.24
C LEU A 633 -5.81 -34.86 4.05
N ASP A 634 -6.93 -34.17 3.81
CA ASP A 634 -6.93 -32.70 3.79
C ASP A 634 -6.63 -32.13 5.18
N ALA A 635 -7.16 -32.76 6.23
CA ALA A 635 -6.89 -32.39 7.62
C ALA A 635 -5.42 -32.68 7.97
N VAL A 636 -4.85 -33.79 7.50
CA VAL A 636 -3.41 -34.06 7.60
C VAL A 636 -2.60 -32.97 6.92
N GLY A 637 -2.96 -32.58 5.69
CA GLY A 637 -2.35 -31.46 4.99
C GLY A 637 -2.43 -30.15 5.80
N GLY A 638 -3.57 -29.89 6.43
CA GLY A 638 -3.79 -28.77 7.36
C GLY A 638 -2.83 -28.79 8.55
N ALA A 639 -2.65 -29.96 9.17
CA ALA A 639 -1.69 -30.13 10.27
C ALA A 639 -0.24 -29.89 9.82
N VAL A 640 0.13 -30.37 8.63
CA VAL A 640 1.47 -30.20 8.06
C VAL A 640 1.77 -28.71 7.84
N VAL A 641 0.88 -27.96 7.21
CA VAL A 641 1.13 -26.52 6.94
C VAL A 641 1.16 -25.68 8.22
N VAL A 642 0.35 -26.00 9.23
CA VAL A 642 0.39 -25.32 10.54
C VAL A 642 1.70 -25.60 11.26
N THR A 643 2.12 -26.86 11.29
CA THR A 643 3.38 -27.29 11.90
C THR A 643 4.56 -26.62 11.21
N ALA A 644 4.58 -26.61 9.88
CA ALA A 644 5.57 -25.91 9.07
C ALA A 644 5.53 -24.40 9.33
N GLY A 645 4.36 -23.80 9.50
CA GLY A 645 4.20 -22.38 9.86
C GLY A 645 4.84 -22.03 11.21
N PHE A 646 4.67 -22.87 12.22
CA PHE A 646 5.38 -22.72 13.51
C PHE A 646 6.89 -22.97 13.37
N ALA A 647 7.30 -23.97 12.59
CA ALA A 647 8.71 -24.27 12.36
C ALA A 647 9.42 -23.11 11.64
N LEU A 648 8.83 -22.54 10.58
CA LEU A 648 9.35 -21.36 9.91
C LEU A 648 9.43 -20.16 10.84
N SER A 649 8.40 -19.95 11.68
CA SER A 649 8.43 -18.90 12.72
C SER A 649 9.61 -19.09 13.68
N TYR A 650 9.88 -20.33 14.10
CA TYR A 650 11.03 -20.67 14.96
C TYR A 650 12.37 -20.46 14.26
N VAL A 651 12.52 -20.93 13.03
CA VAL A 651 13.76 -20.79 12.24
C VAL A 651 14.08 -19.32 11.97
N VAL A 652 13.06 -18.50 11.68
CA VAL A 652 13.21 -17.08 11.37
C VAL A 652 13.41 -16.22 12.62
N GLN A 653 12.62 -16.44 13.68
CA GLN A 653 12.54 -15.55 14.85
C GLN A 653 13.16 -16.13 16.12
N GLY A 654 13.65 -17.36 16.08
CA GLY A 654 14.22 -18.07 17.22
C GLY A 654 13.17 -18.60 18.20
N PRO A 655 13.61 -19.18 19.33
CA PRO A 655 12.72 -19.69 20.38
C PRO A 655 11.80 -18.63 20.98
N ARG A 656 10.67 -19.08 21.55
CA ARG A 656 9.77 -18.19 22.29
C ARG A 656 10.46 -17.70 23.56
N THR A 657 10.58 -16.38 23.69
CA THR A 657 10.94 -15.74 24.96
C THR A 657 9.80 -15.96 25.95
N ALA A 658 9.99 -16.85 26.91
CA ALA A 658 9.18 -16.82 28.12
C ALA A 658 9.38 -15.43 28.73
N ARG A 659 8.28 -14.77 29.13
CA ARG A 659 8.36 -13.52 29.88
C ARG A 659 9.24 -13.84 31.10
N ALA A 660 10.38 -13.17 31.24
CA ALA A 660 11.08 -13.19 32.52
C ALA A 660 10.03 -12.80 33.58
N PRO A 661 9.96 -13.48 34.74
CA PRO A 661 9.28 -12.88 35.88
C PRO A 661 9.83 -11.47 36.00
N ALA A 662 8.95 -10.49 36.25
CA ALA A 662 9.41 -9.16 36.60
C ALA A 662 10.45 -9.35 37.71
N LEU A 663 11.73 -9.06 37.42
CA LEU A 663 12.73 -8.95 38.46
C LEU A 663 12.15 -7.92 39.43
N ASP A 664 11.98 -8.36 40.67
CA ASP A 664 11.41 -7.59 41.76
C ASP A 664 11.95 -6.17 41.74
N ALA A 665 11.10 -5.22 41.38
CA ALA A 665 11.29 -3.80 41.62
C ALA A 665 11.22 -3.47 43.13
N ALA A 666 11.47 -4.45 44.00
CA ALA A 666 11.40 -4.37 45.46
C ALA A 666 12.69 -4.84 46.16
N GLY A 667 13.76 -5.20 45.44
CA GLY A 667 14.95 -5.85 46.03
C GLY A 667 16.25 -5.05 46.13
N LEU A 668 16.33 -3.80 45.64
CA LEU A 668 17.60 -3.03 45.63
C LEU A 668 17.46 -1.61 46.20
N MET A 669 16.70 -1.46 47.28
CA MET A 669 16.89 -0.37 48.23
C MET A 669 17.40 -0.94 49.55
N GLU A 670 18.68 -1.30 49.60
CA GLU A 670 19.38 -1.33 50.89
C GLU A 670 19.69 0.12 51.29
N PRO A 671 19.29 0.57 52.48
CA PRO A 671 19.74 1.85 53.00
C PRO A 671 21.22 1.72 53.41
N VAL A 672 22.07 2.54 52.80
CA VAL A 672 23.43 2.76 53.29
C VAL A 672 23.34 3.25 54.74
N PRO A 673 23.95 2.57 55.73
CA PRO A 673 23.99 3.09 57.08
C PRO A 673 24.97 4.27 57.11
N VAL A 674 24.47 5.43 57.54
CA VAL A 674 25.32 6.55 57.93
C VAL A 674 26.15 6.11 59.12
N LYS A 675 27.48 6.11 58.95
CA LYS A 675 28.46 6.28 60.03
C LYS A 675 29.45 7.33 59.60
#